data_AF-R5ABX5-F1
#
_entry.id   AF-R5ABX5-F1
#
_cell.length_a   1.000
_cell.length_b   1.000
_cell.length_c   1.000
_cell.angle_alpha   90.00
_cell.angle_beta   90.00
_cell.angle_gamma   90.00
#
_symmetry.space_group_name_H-M   'P 1'
#
loop_
_entity.id
_entity.type
_entity.pdbx_description
1 polymer ?
#
loop_
_entity_poly.entity_id
_entity_poly.type
_entity_poly.pdbx_seq_one_letter_code
_entity_poly.pdbx_strand_id
1 'polypeptide(L)'
;MKKHRHKLHRVITSLFTLALCGVMALEGPGFTVFAQELPGSVGQELNAPPPSSGTESISSQVPGLGQGLPEEEPFEGDLQDSQTQEETFSEGDDQTSEEPSQPEVNPDSEETPDNEGPSDEEDPSDPENPEEPEEPEEPEPARYTITFQMGSFGTTTFEVEEGQLPTQVPSIPDLPAATTLGWFDKDGNPVDPATITVTGDVTYTARWSREVGDLLNTEEHVAYMSGYNTGLFLPNKSVTRAEAVTMFYKLLLSSDWEKKSFPDVPSNQWYAEAVETLAGLGVVSGYEDGTFGPNKNITRAEFVTIAMAFSTLETGKSTFSDVADTSWAAPYIYSASKQGWISGYTDGTFGPNKNITRAEAVSIINKMLNRTADAGVEELTDVKNYYDLFPTHWAYEAIVEASTPHTYHMEATGTEEGEEENSVEVWDSYEKDTSTVESHWVRENNSLYYVDGSTRKVVRGKTTIDGVTYIFDSSTGAAYNGFHMDGQWRRYYKNGTLINDISGLGVVSGPYYIKVYKPANYLIIYAKDPSTGKYNTPVRAMLVSCGQTTPTGTYYTPARYRWLKMVGDTWAQWCTQIQGNYLFHSVPNWTRDNFDLEVGEFNQLGTTRSLGCIRLCCRDAKWIYDNCQLGTQVFISAIETSGPLAKPTGIKLPSWHTWDPTDPTAYYACQQRGCH
;
A
#
# COMPACT_ATOMS: atom_id res chain seq x y z
N MET A 1 -15.19 -18.26 47.25
CA MET A 1 -15.08 -18.03 48.70
C MET A 1 -14.17 -16.83 48.93
N LYS A 2 -14.71 -15.72 49.45
CA LYS A 2 -13.95 -14.48 49.77
C LYS A 2 -12.91 -14.75 50.86
N LYS A 3 -11.63 -14.43 50.64
CA LYS A 3 -10.69 -14.11 51.72
C LYS A 3 -9.61 -13.11 51.25
N HIS A 4 -9.36 -12.16 52.14
CA HIS A 4 -8.49 -11.00 52.05
C HIS A 4 -7.07 -11.29 51.61
N ARG A 5 -6.46 -10.34 50.87
CA ARG A 5 -5.03 -10.03 51.03
C ARG A 5 -4.76 -8.53 50.99
N HIS A 6 -3.91 -8.13 51.93
CA HIS A 6 -3.48 -6.78 52.25
C HIS A 6 -2.49 -6.24 51.23
N LYS A 7 -2.63 -4.94 50.93
CA LYS A 7 -1.63 -4.09 50.26
C LYS A 7 -0.34 -4.01 51.11
N LEU A 8 0.81 -4.20 50.48
CA LEU A 8 2.10 -3.73 50.98
C LEU A 8 2.78 -2.94 49.87
N HIS A 9 2.72 -1.61 49.96
CA HIS A 9 3.53 -0.70 49.15
C HIS A 9 4.96 -0.68 49.72
N ARG A 10 5.97 -0.90 48.87
CA ARG A 10 7.34 -0.47 49.12
C ARG A 10 7.87 0.25 47.89
N VAL A 11 8.15 1.53 48.10
CA VAL A 11 8.91 2.40 47.22
C VAL A 11 10.37 1.95 47.28
N ILE A 12 10.97 1.63 46.13
CA ILE A 12 12.43 1.50 46.01
C ILE A 12 12.90 2.45 44.93
N THR A 13 13.55 3.51 45.38
CA THR A 13 14.36 4.43 44.57
C THR A 13 15.74 3.80 44.40
N SER A 14 16.23 3.66 43.18
CA SER A 14 17.68 3.46 42.95
C SER A 14 18.12 4.08 41.63
N LEU A 15 18.97 5.10 41.77
CA LEU A 15 19.82 5.68 40.74
C LEU A 15 21.00 4.74 40.49
N PHE A 16 21.37 4.51 39.23
CA PHE A 16 22.76 4.25 38.87
C PHE A 16 23.11 4.90 37.52
N THR A 17 24.27 5.55 37.51
CA THR A 17 24.94 6.18 36.35
C THR A 17 26.37 5.64 36.27
N LEU A 18 26.97 5.71 35.07
CA LEU A 18 28.31 5.30 34.58
C LEU A 18 28.38 3.87 34.01
N ALA A 19 28.61 3.63 32.70
CA ALA A 19 29.69 4.00 31.78
C ALA A 19 31.01 3.23 32.00
N LEU A 20 31.37 2.30 31.10
CA LEU A 20 32.43 2.41 30.07
C LEU A 20 32.78 1.05 29.42
N CYS A 21 33.16 1.12 28.14
CA CYS A 21 33.92 0.22 27.25
C CYS A 21 34.45 -1.14 27.75
N GLY A 22 34.31 -2.15 26.87
CA GLY A 22 35.14 -3.36 26.85
C GLY A 22 35.11 -4.04 25.47
N VAL A 23 36.02 -3.65 24.59
CA VAL A 23 36.39 -4.40 23.37
C VAL A 23 37.13 -5.66 23.81
N MET A 24 36.70 -6.85 23.37
CA MET A 24 37.58 -8.02 23.30
C MET A 24 37.40 -8.76 21.99
N ALA A 25 38.50 -8.81 21.26
CA ALA A 25 38.75 -9.71 20.14
C ALA A 25 38.96 -11.14 20.66
N LEU A 26 38.48 -12.13 19.90
CA LEU A 26 38.93 -13.52 19.99
C LEU A 26 39.24 -14.01 18.58
N GLU A 27 40.50 -14.41 18.38
CA GLU A 27 41.03 -15.01 17.17
C GLU A 27 40.94 -16.55 17.21
N GLY A 28 40.54 -17.12 16.06
CA GLY A 28 41.10 -18.34 15.45
C GLY A 28 40.38 -19.68 15.70
N PRO A 29 40.69 -20.76 14.92
CA PRO A 29 41.34 -20.85 13.60
C PRO A 29 40.39 -21.50 12.53
N GLY A 30 40.49 -21.22 11.23
CA GLY A 30 41.47 -21.79 10.31
C GLY A 30 40.81 -22.78 9.33
N PHE A 31 40.60 -22.38 8.07
CA PHE A 31 40.50 -23.29 6.92
C PHE A 31 41.15 -22.66 5.68
N THR A 32 42.07 -23.43 5.10
CA THR A 32 42.98 -23.01 4.04
C THR A 32 42.34 -23.13 2.65
N VAL A 33 42.66 -22.11 1.87
CA VAL A 33 42.52 -21.84 0.43
C VAL A 33 42.83 -23.03 -0.49
N PHE A 34 42.03 -23.16 -1.56
CA PHE A 34 42.53 -23.50 -2.90
C PHE A 34 42.05 -22.43 -3.89
N ALA A 35 42.99 -21.60 -4.33
CA ALA A 35 42.86 -20.69 -5.46
C ALA A 35 43.74 -21.23 -6.59
N GLN A 36 43.22 -21.20 -7.81
CA GLN A 36 43.99 -21.46 -9.02
C GLN A 36 43.82 -20.28 -9.97
N GLU A 37 44.95 -19.69 -10.34
CA GLU A 37 45.11 -18.45 -11.10
C GLU A 37 45.08 -18.65 -12.64
N LEU A 38 44.37 -17.72 -13.31
CA LEU A 38 44.73 -16.89 -14.49
C LEU A 38 44.98 -17.56 -15.87
N PRO A 39 45.00 -16.80 -17.01
CA PRO A 39 44.91 -15.33 -17.23
C PRO A 39 43.75 -14.93 -18.19
N GLY A 40 43.34 -13.69 -18.46
CA GLY A 40 43.85 -12.33 -18.26
C GLY A 40 43.65 -11.55 -19.58
N SER A 41 42.84 -10.48 -19.60
CA SER A 41 43.05 -9.36 -20.54
C SER A 41 42.34 -8.07 -20.10
N VAL A 42 43.16 -7.04 -20.01
CA VAL A 42 42.93 -5.60 -19.78
C VAL A 42 41.89 -4.99 -20.74
N GLY A 43 41.11 -3.99 -20.29
CA GLY A 43 40.49 -3.05 -21.23
C GLY A 43 39.34 -2.16 -20.74
N GLN A 44 39.69 -1.07 -20.06
CA GLN A 44 39.14 0.30 -20.20
C GLN A 44 37.62 0.57 -20.08
N GLU A 45 37.27 1.35 -19.05
CA GLU A 45 36.19 2.32 -19.08
C GLU A 45 36.28 3.23 -20.33
N LEU A 46 35.17 3.47 -20.99
CA LEU A 46 35.07 4.48 -22.04
C LEU A 46 33.95 5.47 -21.71
N ASN A 47 34.38 6.63 -21.24
CA ASN A 47 33.64 7.89 -21.28
C ASN A 47 33.27 8.24 -22.74
N ALA A 48 32.02 8.68 -22.93
CA ALA A 48 31.54 9.20 -24.20
C ALA A 48 32.17 10.58 -24.53
N PRO A 49 32.63 10.84 -25.77
CA PRO A 49 32.94 12.18 -26.23
C PRO A 49 31.73 12.84 -26.95
N PRO A 50 31.66 14.19 -27.00
CA PRO A 50 30.55 14.93 -27.59
C PRO A 50 30.60 14.93 -29.14
N PRO A 51 29.50 15.27 -29.84
CA PRO A 51 29.44 15.15 -31.30
C PRO A 51 30.24 16.28 -31.98
N SER A 52 31.21 15.89 -32.82
CA SER A 52 31.85 16.79 -33.78
C SER A 52 31.15 16.72 -35.14
N SER A 53 30.72 17.88 -35.62
CA SER A 53 30.33 18.16 -36.99
C SER A 53 31.44 17.79 -37.99
N GLY A 54 31.11 16.99 -39.00
CA GLY A 54 32.02 16.66 -40.09
C GLY A 54 31.26 16.11 -41.28
N THR A 55 30.95 17.00 -42.22
CA THR A 55 30.47 16.68 -43.56
C THR A 55 31.59 16.02 -44.37
N GLU A 56 31.42 14.77 -44.80
CA GLU A 56 32.13 14.26 -45.98
C GLU A 56 31.17 13.48 -46.87
N SER A 57 31.00 14.02 -48.07
CA SER A 57 30.30 13.41 -49.20
C SER A 57 31.17 12.33 -49.81
N ILE A 58 30.64 11.11 -49.96
CA ILE A 58 31.14 10.16 -50.97
C ILE A 58 29.96 9.67 -51.78
N SER A 59 29.98 10.10 -53.04
CA SER A 59 29.12 9.70 -54.14
C SER A 59 29.54 8.33 -54.66
N SER A 60 28.58 7.40 -54.80
CA SER A 60 28.64 6.38 -55.85
C SER A 60 27.23 6.03 -56.32
N GLN A 61 26.98 6.39 -57.57
CA GLN A 61 25.74 6.25 -58.32
C GLN A 61 25.42 4.78 -58.63
N VAL A 62 24.13 4.43 -58.54
CA VAL A 62 23.47 3.45 -59.43
C VAL A 62 22.09 4.05 -59.81
N PRO A 63 21.66 4.00 -61.08
CA PRO A 63 20.68 4.92 -61.63
C PRO A 63 19.23 4.42 -61.60
N GLY A 64 18.30 5.37 -61.52
CA GLY A 64 16.96 5.27 -62.10
C GLY A 64 15.88 4.68 -61.20
N LEU A 65 15.13 5.56 -60.54
CA LEU A 65 13.67 5.54 -60.40
C LEU A 65 13.27 6.82 -59.65
N GLY A 66 13.30 7.94 -60.38
CA GLY A 66 12.64 9.16 -59.94
C GLY A 66 11.16 9.03 -60.25
N GLN A 67 10.32 9.20 -59.24
CA GLN A 67 9.08 9.96 -59.32
C GLN A 67 8.60 10.24 -57.89
N GLY A 68 8.34 11.52 -57.63
CA GLY A 68 7.93 12.04 -56.33
C GLY A 68 6.60 11.46 -55.87
N LEU A 69 6.48 11.35 -54.55
CA LEU A 69 5.20 11.13 -53.88
C LEU A 69 4.34 12.38 -54.09
N PRO A 70 3.03 12.26 -54.42
CA PRO A 70 2.16 13.42 -54.47
C PRO A 70 1.86 13.92 -53.06
N GLU A 71 1.92 15.25 -52.92
CA GLU A 71 1.51 16.01 -51.75
C GLU A 71 0.00 15.86 -51.48
N GLU A 72 -0.37 15.98 -50.20
CA GLU A 72 -1.73 15.84 -49.68
C GLU A 72 -2.65 17.00 -50.10
N GLU A 73 -3.93 16.69 -50.33
CA GLU A 73 -5.04 17.66 -50.30
C GLU A 73 -5.87 17.38 -49.03
N PRO A 74 -6.21 18.41 -48.21
CA PRO A 74 -7.03 18.24 -47.02
C PRO A 74 -8.52 18.13 -47.41
N PHE A 75 -9.18 17.08 -46.94
CA PHE A 75 -10.62 16.90 -47.13
C PHE A 75 -11.35 17.52 -45.92
N GLU A 76 -11.91 18.72 -46.12
CA GLU A 76 -12.98 19.26 -45.28
C GLU A 76 -14.29 18.54 -45.64
N GLY A 77 -14.98 18.02 -44.62
CA GLY A 77 -16.27 17.36 -44.77
C GLY A 77 -17.19 17.78 -43.63
N ASP A 78 -18.16 18.63 -43.98
CA ASP A 78 -19.22 19.17 -43.14
C ASP A 78 -20.01 18.10 -42.38
N LEU A 79 -20.25 18.37 -41.10
CA LEU A 79 -21.26 17.70 -40.28
C LEU A 79 -22.61 18.35 -40.56
N GLN A 80 -23.55 17.59 -41.12
CA GLN A 80 -24.97 17.92 -41.11
C GLN A 80 -25.75 16.92 -40.26
N ASP A 81 -26.43 17.48 -39.26
CA ASP A 81 -27.50 16.87 -38.49
C ASP A 81 -28.64 16.38 -39.38
N SER A 82 -29.21 15.22 -39.03
CA SER A 82 -30.65 14.99 -39.21
C SER A 82 -31.19 13.98 -38.19
N GLN A 83 -32.23 14.44 -37.51
CA GLN A 83 -33.06 13.80 -36.50
C GLN A 83 -33.85 12.59 -37.02
N THR A 84 -34.16 11.66 -36.10
CA THR A 84 -35.48 11.02 -35.84
C THR A 84 -35.35 10.27 -34.50
N GLN A 85 -36.01 10.68 -33.40
CA GLN A 85 -37.40 10.33 -32.97
C GLN A 85 -37.72 8.83 -33.16
N GLU A 86 -38.35 8.09 -32.27
CA GLU A 86 -38.89 8.22 -30.91
C GLU A 86 -39.38 6.77 -30.60
N GLU A 87 -39.30 6.28 -29.37
CA GLU A 87 -40.46 5.60 -28.75
C GLU A 87 -40.25 5.42 -27.24
N THR A 88 -41.33 5.76 -26.57
CA THR A 88 -41.59 6.03 -25.16
C THR A 88 -41.88 4.78 -24.34
N PHE A 89 -41.62 4.83 -23.02
CA PHE A 89 -42.57 4.31 -22.02
C PHE A 89 -42.43 5.08 -20.68
N SER A 90 -43.54 5.74 -20.31
CA SER A 90 -43.91 6.38 -19.03
C SER A 90 -44.06 5.31 -17.93
N GLU A 91 -43.91 5.50 -16.61
CA GLU A 91 -44.57 6.41 -15.64
C GLU A 91 -43.97 6.03 -14.26
N GLY A 92 -43.83 6.83 -13.20
CA GLY A 92 -44.41 8.12 -12.86
C GLY A 92 -43.82 8.76 -11.60
N ASP A 93 -44.56 9.73 -11.10
CA ASP A 93 -44.27 10.89 -10.25
C ASP A 93 -43.71 10.64 -8.82
N ASP A 94 -42.94 11.58 -8.25
CA ASP A 94 -43.46 12.66 -7.38
C ASP A 94 -42.35 13.64 -6.91
N GLN A 95 -42.78 14.84 -6.54
CA GLN A 95 -42.14 16.12 -6.19
C GLN A 95 -41.13 16.06 -5.00
N THR A 96 -40.21 16.99 -4.69
CA THR A 96 -40.18 18.48 -4.68
C THR A 96 -38.79 18.98 -4.19
N SER A 97 -38.38 20.21 -4.60
CA SER A 97 -37.54 21.24 -3.91
C SER A 97 -36.13 20.87 -3.36
N GLU A 98 -35.07 21.67 -3.33
CA GLU A 98 -34.73 23.08 -3.61
C GLU A 98 -33.17 23.17 -3.60
N GLU A 99 -32.59 24.19 -4.25
CA GLU A 99 -31.14 24.49 -4.35
C GLU A 99 -30.46 24.87 -3.02
N PRO A 100 -29.10 24.91 -2.99
CA PRO A 100 -28.40 25.92 -2.21
C PRO A 100 -27.41 26.73 -3.05
N SER A 101 -27.47 28.06 -2.88
CA SER A 101 -26.50 29.03 -3.38
C SER A 101 -25.55 29.47 -2.25
N GLN A 102 -24.28 29.70 -2.63
CA GLN A 102 -23.20 30.21 -1.79
C GLN A 102 -23.26 31.74 -1.66
N PRO A 103 -22.61 32.37 -0.65
CA PRO A 103 -22.38 33.80 -0.66
C PRO A 103 -20.89 34.17 -0.71
N GLU A 104 -20.56 35.24 -1.45
CA GLU A 104 -19.48 36.19 -1.11
C GLU A 104 -19.66 37.57 -1.81
N VAL A 105 -19.73 38.64 -0.97
CA VAL A 105 -19.04 39.97 -1.05
C VAL A 105 -19.69 41.23 -1.73
N ASN A 106 -19.73 42.32 -0.91
CA ASN A 106 -19.65 43.80 -1.12
C ASN A 106 -20.87 44.65 -1.61
N PRO A 107 -20.86 46.01 -1.48
CA PRO A 107 -20.57 46.92 -0.34
C PRO A 107 -21.59 48.12 -0.19
N ASP A 108 -21.33 49.02 0.78
CA ASP A 108 -21.83 50.39 1.10
C ASP A 108 -22.88 51.17 0.26
N SER A 109 -23.74 51.94 0.96
CA SER A 109 -23.98 53.41 0.72
C SER A 109 -24.94 54.07 1.73
N GLU A 110 -24.63 55.34 2.06
CA GLU A 110 -25.31 56.31 2.93
C GLU A 110 -26.52 57.03 2.28
N GLU A 111 -27.39 57.69 3.07
CA GLU A 111 -27.59 59.17 3.08
C GLU A 111 -28.80 59.67 3.95
N THR A 112 -28.51 60.61 4.88
CA THR A 112 -29.13 61.93 5.29
C THR A 112 -30.68 62.12 5.49
N PRO A 113 -31.24 63.26 6.01
CA PRO A 113 -30.71 64.62 6.39
C PRO A 113 -31.20 65.14 7.79
N ASP A 114 -30.81 66.30 8.36
CA ASP A 114 -31.13 67.71 8.04
C ASP A 114 -30.36 68.72 8.95
N ASN A 115 -30.29 69.98 8.52
CA ASN A 115 -29.51 71.12 9.08
C ASN A 115 -30.42 72.36 9.27
N GLU A 116 -30.38 73.04 10.43
CA GLU A 116 -30.71 74.47 10.59
C GLU A 116 -29.99 75.09 11.81
N GLY A 117 -29.35 76.26 11.63
CA GLY A 117 -28.95 77.20 12.70
C GLY A 117 -29.87 78.44 12.70
N PRO A 118 -29.79 79.35 13.70
CA PRO A 118 -28.95 80.55 13.50
C PRO A 118 -28.27 81.10 14.78
N SER A 119 -27.68 82.29 14.59
CA SER A 119 -26.55 82.99 15.20
C SER A 119 -26.80 83.83 16.48
N ASP A 120 -25.71 84.49 16.92
CA ASP A 120 -25.58 85.68 17.81
C ASP A 120 -24.96 85.31 19.19
N GLU A 121 -23.93 85.90 19.77
CA GLU A 121 -23.15 87.14 19.57
C GLU A 121 -21.86 87.07 20.46
N GLU A 122 -20.78 87.70 20.00
CA GLU A 122 -19.66 88.38 20.71
C GLU A 122 -18.78 87.72 21.82
N ASP A 123 -17.48 87.65 21.49
CA ASP A 123 -16.23 87.58 22.31
C ASP A 123 -15.93 88.96 22.98
N PRO A 124 -15.04 89.19 24.00
CA PRO A 124 -14.15 88.30 24.79
C PRO A 124 -14.13 88.55 26.32
N SER A 125 -13.85 87.52 27.14
CA SER A 125 -13.13 87.72 28.42
C SER A 125 -12.49 86.44 29.00
N ASP A 126 -11.15 86.42 29.01
CA ASP A 126 -10.23 85.82 30.00
C ASP A 126 -10.13 84.26 30.09
N PRO A 127 -9.00 83.70 30.55
CA PRO A 127 -8.14 82.83 29.77
C PRO A 127 -8.25 81.34 30.14
N GLU A 128 -7.86 80.49 29.18
CA GLU A 128 -7.42 79.08 29.28
C GLU A 128 -7.63 78.39 30.64
N ASN A 129 -8.66 77.53 30.71
CA ASN A 129 -8.66 76.39 31.63
C ASN A 129 -8.01 75.21 30.88
N PRO A 130 -6.88 74.64 31.34
CA PRO A 130 -6.34 73.44 30.73
C PRO A 130 -7.31 72.29 30.97
N GLU A 131 -7.66 71.59 29.88
CA GLU A 131 -8.40 70.33 29.93
C GLU A 131 -7.75 69.38 30.94
N GLU A 132 -8.57 68.84 31.84
CA GLU A 132 -8.16 67.78 32.75
C GLU A 132 -7.59 66.61 31.93
N PRO A 133 -6.43 66.05 32.31
CA PRO A 133 -5.89 64.90 31.61
C PRO A 133 -6.84 63.72 31.78
N GLU A 134 -7.26 63.08 30.68
CA GLU A 134 -7.88 61.77 30.72
C GLU A 134 -6.97 60.84 31.53
N GLU A 135 -7.52 60.29 32.62
CA GLU A 135 -6.81 59.31 33.44
C GLU A 135 -6.34 58.15 32.54
N PRO A 136 -5.09 57.69 32.66
CA PRO A 136 -4.64 56.54 31.88
C PRO A 136 -5.51 55.34 32.23
N GLU A 137 -6.18 54.76 31.24
CA GLU A 137 -6.90 53.49 31.40
C GLU A 137 -5.94 52.47 32.04
N GLU A 138 -6.28 51.99 33.24
CA GLU A 138 -5.50 50.94 33.90
C GLU A 138 -5.42 49.75 32.94
N PRO A 139 -4.23 49.15 32.72
CA PRO A 139 -4.10 48.03 31.81
C PRO A 139 -5.01 46.89 32.30
N GLU A 140 -5.90 46.40 31.43
CA GLU A 140 -6.75 45.26 31.78
C GLU A 140 -5.88 44.09 32.25
N PRO A 141 -6.28 43.38 33.33
CA PRO A 141 -5.50 42.28 33.86
C PRO A 141 -5.33 41.21 32.79
N ALA A 142 -4.09 40.72 32.61
CA ALA A 142 -3.81 39.63 31.69
C ALA A 142 -4.68 38.42 32.03
N ARG A 143 -5.25 37.78 31.01
CA ARG A 143 -6.08 36.57 31.15
C ARG A 143 -5.39 35.39 30.50
N TYR A 144 -5.49 34.25 31.15
CA TYR A 144 -4.91 33.00 30.70
C TYR A 144 -5.95 31.89 30.66
N THR A 145 -5.74 30.99 29.71
CA THR A 145 -6.60 29.85 29.46
C THR A 145 -6.19 28.67 30.34
N ILE A 146 -7.13 28.16 31.14
CA ILE A 146 -6.99 26.88 31.84
C ILE A 146 -7.74 25.80 31.06
N THR A 147 -7.05 24.73 30.71
CA THR A 147 -7.62 23.58 30.01
C THR A 147 -7.61 22.33 30.89
N PHE A 148 -8.76 21.70 31.09
CA PHE A 148 -8.92 20.45 31.83
C PHE A 148 -9.21 19.30 30.85
N GLN A 149 -8.22 18.43 30.64
CA GLN A 149 -8.33 17.27 29.76
C GLN A 149 -8.75 16.03 30.54
N MET A 150 -9.84 15.37 30.12
CA MET A 150 -10.42 14.21 30.81
C MET A 150 -10.46 12.96 29.93
N GLY A 151 -9.51 12.83 28.99
CA GLY A 151 -9.43 11.67 28.09
C GLY A 151 -10.68 11.54 27.21
N SER A 152 -11.32 10.36 27.23
CA SER A 152 -12.53 10.08 26.44
C SER A 152 -13.77 10.87 26.87
N PHE A 153 -13.73 11.53 28.02
CA PHE A 153 -14.81 12.41 28.51
C PHE A 153 -14.71 13.85 27.97
N GLY A 154 -13.69 14.16 27.17
CA GLY A 154 -13.52 15.45 26.53
C GLY A 154 -12.65 16.43 27.30
N THR A 155 -12.77 17.71 26.95
CA THR A 155 -11.96 18.81 27.51
C THR A 155 -12.86 19.98 27.89
N THR A 156 -12.56 20.63 29.00
CA THR A 156 -13.23 21.85 29.45
C THR A 156 -12.23 22.99 29.60
N THR A 157 -12.59 24.19 29.18
CA THR A 157 -11.70 25.36 29.18
C THR A 157 -12.34 26.55 29.88
N PHE A 158 -11.54 27.32 30.61
CA PHE A 158 -11.96 28.55 31.31
C PHE A 158 -10.88 29.63 31.18
N GLU A 159 -11.30 30.90 31.22
CA GLU A 159 -10.40 32.05 31.29
C GLU A 159 -10.27 32.54 32.73
N VAL A 160 -9.05 32.81 33.18
CA VAL A 160 -8.76 33.29 34.54
C VAL A 160 -7.75 34.44 34.49
N GLU A 161 -7.99 35.47 35.29
CA GLU A 161 -7.07 36.61 35.42
C GLU A 161 -5.76 36.20 36.11
N GLU A 162 -4.65 36.80 35.68
CA GLU A 162 -3.33 36.55 36.23
C GLU A 162 -3.29 36.71 37.75
N GLY A 163 -2.69 35.74 38.42
CA GLY A 163 -2.55 35.69 39.87
C GLY A 163 -3.79 35.18 40.61
N GLN A 164 -4.93 34.96 39.93
CA GLN A 164 -6.12 34.39 40.55
C GLN A 164 -6.08 32.85 40.61
N LEU A 165 -6.85 32.27 41.53
CA LEU A 165 -7.12 30.84 41.57
C LEU A 165 -8.19 30.46 40.54
N PRO A 166 -8.22 29.21 40.04
CA PRO A 166 -9.28 28.75 39.18
C PRO A 166 -10.64 28.88 39.87
N THR A 167 -11.57 29.60 39.25
CA THR A 167 -12.92 29.81 39.79
C THR A 167 -13.77 28.53 39.77
N GLN A 168 -13.44 27.60 38.88
CA GLN A 168 -14.07 26.28 38.79
C GLN A 168 -13.02 25.20 38.45
N VAL A 169 -13.05 24.09 39.18
CA VAL A 169 -12.34 22.86 38.83
C VAL A 169 -13.38 21.77 38.56
N PRO A 170 -13.47 21.22 37.34
CA PRO A 170 -14.43 20.17 37.04
C PRO A 170 -14.16 18.91 37.86
N SER A 171 -15.21 18.17 38.23
CA SER A 171 -15.06 16.86 38.86
C SER A 171 -14.53 15.86 37.83
N ILE A 172 -13.55 15.05 38.23
CA ILE A 172 -13.03 13.97 37.37
C ILE A 172 -14.11 12.88 37.26
N PRO A 173 -14.53 12.50 36.04
CA PRO A 173 -15.50 11.42 35.85
C PRO A 173 -14.98 10.07 36.35
N ASP A 174 -15.87 9.24 36.90
CA ASP A 174 -15.54 7.88 37.27
C ASP A 174 -15.37 7.01 36.02
N LEU A 175 -14.24 6.31 35.94
CA LEU A 175 -13.97 5.35 34.87
C LEU A 175 -14.18 3.93 35.42
N PRO A 176 -14.97 3.06 34.75
CA PRO A 176 -15.23 1.71 35.23
C PRO A 176 -13.94 0.93 35.51
N ALA A 177 -13.91 0.17 36.61
CA ALA A 177 -12.75 -0.63 37.00
C ALA A 177 -11.41 0.13 37.05
N ALA A 178 -11.43 1.43 37.38
CA ALA A 178 -10.24 2.24 37.53
C ALA A 178 -10.27 3.03 38.85
N THR A 179 -9.09 3.36 39.39
CA THR A 179 -8.97 4.27 40.54
C THR A 179 -8.59 5.66 40.04
N THR A 180 -9.35 6.69 40.40
CA THR A 180 -9.03 8.09 40.08
C THR A 180 -7.78 8.53 40.84
N LEU A 181 -6.76 8.98 40.10
CA LEU A 181 -5.50 9.47 40.67
C LEU A 181 -5.49 10.98 40.93
N GLY A 182 -6.36 11.74 40.26
CA GLY A 182 -6.45 13.19 40.38
C GLY A 182 -6.00 13.93 39.13
N TRP A 183 -5.72 15.23 39.28
CA TRP A 183 -5.23 16.11 38.22
C TRP A 183 -3.71 16.09 38.16
N PHE A 184 -3.18 16.17 36.95
CA PHE A 184 -1.75 16.19 36.69
C PHE A 184 -1.37 17.38 35.81
N ASP A 185 -0.22 17.99 36.05
CA ASP A 185 0.33 19.05 35.20
C ASP A 185 0.93 18.50 33.89
N LYS A 186 1.43 19.40 33.03
CA LYS A 186 2.10 19.05 31.76
C LYS A 186 3.35 18.18 31.91
N ASP A 187 4.01 18.26 33.06
CA ASP A 187 5.22 17.49 33.38
C ASP A 187 4.84 16.14 34.02
N GLY A 188 3.55 15.93 34.27
CA GLY A 188 2.97 14.71 34.78
C GLY A 188 3.09 14.54 36.29
N ASN A 189 3.20 15.63 37.04
CA ASN A 189 3.15 15.63 38.50
C ASN A 189 1.71 15.77 39.00
N PRO A 190 1.32 15.08 40.09
CA PRO A 190 -0.01 15.24 40.68
C PRO A 190 -0.13 16.63 41.30
N VAL A 191 -1.25 17.30 41.03
CA VAL A 191 -1.54 18.67 41.46
C VAL A 191 -2.99 18.80 41.93
N ASP A 192 -3.23 19.80 42.78
CA ASP A 192 -4.58 20.28 43.07
C ASP A 192 -4.78 21.66 42.41
N PRO A 193 -5.43 21.73 41.23
CA PRO A 193 -5.63 22.96 40.49
C PRO A 193 -6.28 24.07 41.31
N ALA A 194 -7.15 23.74 42.28
CA ALA A 194 -7.84 24.72 43.12
C ALA A 194 -6.88 25.51 44.03
N THR A 195 -5.63 25.08 44.15
CA THR A 195 -4.62 25.68 45.04
C THR A 195 -3.50 26.43 44.30
N ILE A 196 -3.50 26.41 42.96
CA ILE A 196 -2.43 26.96 42.13
C ILE A 196 -2.91 28.24 41.45
N THR A 197 -2.20 29.35 41.66
CA THR A 197 -2.51 30.62 41.00
C THR A 197 -2.08 30.58 39.53
N VAL A 198 -2.94 31.12 38.66
CA VAL A 198 -2.72 31.12 37.21
C VAL A 198 -1.77 32.24 36.83
N THR A 199 -0.65 31.89 36.18
CA THR A 199 0.38 32.86 35.74
C THR A 199 0.70 32.73 34.25
N GLY A 200 -0.07 31.90 33.56
CA GLY A 200 0.11 31.52 32.16
C GLY A 200 -0.92 30.47 31.77
N ASP A 201 -1.04 30.21 30.46
CA ASP A 201 -1.87 29.12 29.97
C ASP A 201 -1.41 27.78 30.55
N VAL A 202 -2.36 27.00 31.05
CA VAL A 202 -2.06 25.74 31.74
C VAL A 202 -3.06 24.66 31.37
N THR A 203 -2.54 23.45 31.16
CA THR A 203 -3.33 22.25 30.93
C THR A 203 -3.17 21.29 32.10
N TYR A 204 -4.29 20.90 32.69
CA TYR A 204 -4.38 19.83 33.67
C TYR A 204 -5.02 18.59 33.06
N THR A 205 -4.43 17.43 33.25
CA THR A 205 -4.91 16.16 32.71
C THR A 205 -5.38 15.26 33.84
N ALA A 206 -6.62 14.80 33.80
CA ALA A 206 -7.14 13.80 34.72
C ALA A 206 -6.49 12.44 34.45
N ARG A 207 -6.14 11.69 35.50
CA ARG A 207 -5.57 10.35 35.37
C ARG A 207 -6.29 9.32 36.23
N TRP A 208 -6.25 8.10 35.73
CA TRP A 208 -6.77 6.90 36.37
C TRP A 208 -5.69 5.81 36.38
N SER A 209 -5.72 4.95 37.38
CA SER A 209 -4.89 3.74 37.44
C SER A 209 -5.75 2.50 37.20
N ARG A 210 -5.19 1.57 36.43
CA ARG A 210 -5.69 0.21 36.22
C ARG A 210 -4.52 -0.76 36.34
N GLU A 211 -4.84 -2.01 36.68
CA GLU A 211 -3.92 -3.13 36.65
C GLU A 211 -4.41 -4.13 35.62
N VAL A 212 -3.50 -4.66 34.80
CA VAL A 212 -3.85 -5.54 33.68
C VAL A 212 -4.65 -6.75 34.17
N GLY A 213 -4.19 -7.40 35.25
CA GLY A 213 -4.83 -8.59 35.84
C GLY A 213 -6.17 -8.35 36.54
N ASP A 214 -6.57 -7.09 36.78
CA ASP A 214 -7.90 -6.78 37.34
C ASP A 214 -9.01 -6.87 36.28
N LEU A 215 -8.64 -6.71 35.00
CA LEU A 215 -9.57 -6.70 33.87
C LEU A 215 -9.37 -7.87 32.91
N LEU A 216 -8.11 -8.27 32.68
CA LEU A 216 -7.74 -9.29 31.72
C LEU A 216 -7.32 -10.59 32.42
N ASN A 217 -7.61 -11.72 31.78
CA ASN A 217 -7.22 -13.04 32.20
C ASN A 217 -5.72 -13.23 31.95
N THR A 218 -4.93 -13.07 33.01
CA THR A 218 -3.48 -13.26 33.02
C THR A 218 -3.07 -14.60 33.62
N GLU A 219 -4.01 -15.39 34.13
CA GLU A 219 -3.72 -16.66 34.83
C GLU A 219 -4.04 -17.87 33.95
N GLU A 220 -5.21 -17.90 33.30
CA GLU A 220 -5.57 -19.02 32.43
C GLU A 220 -5.09 -18.78 30.99
N HIS A 221 -4.32 -19.73 30.48
CA HIS A 221 -3.76 -19.64 29.13
C HIS A 221 -4.76 -20.12 28.08
N VAL A 222 -5.85 -19.37 27.93
CA VAL A 222 -6.84 -19.55 26.87
C VAL A 222 -6.36 -18.92 25.56
N ALA A 223 -6.85 -19.46 24.43
CA ALA A 223 -6.58 -18.88 23.12
C ALA A 223 -7.41 -17.61 22.90
N TYR A 224 -6.74 -16.47 22.79
CA TYR A 224 -7.38 -15.20 22.44
C TYR A 224 -7.23 -14.89 20.93
N MET A 225 -6.30 -15.54 20.25
CA MET A 225 -6.10 -15.43 18.80
C MET A 225 -6.52 -16.66 18.04
N SER A 226 -7.16 -16.42 16.90
CA SER A 226 -7.49 -17.43 15.91
C SER A 226 -7.07 -16.96 14.51
N GLY A 227 -6.78 -17.90 13.63
CA GLY A 227 -6.72 -17.66 12.19
C GLY A 227 -8.09 -17.45 11.56
N TYR A 228 -8.10 -17.34 10.23
CA TYR A 228 -9.30 -17.29 9.41
C TYR A 228 -9.89 -18.70 9.21
N ASN A 229 -11.15 -18.76 8.80
CA ASN A 229 -11.84 -20.04 8.52
C ASN A 229 -11.18 -20.86 7.40
N THR A 230 -10.28 -20.22 6.64
CA THR A 230 -9.46 -20.84 5.60
C THR A 230 -8.22 -21.59 6.13
N GLY A 231 -7.97 -21.56 7.45
CA GLY A 231 -6.79 -22.16 8.08
C GLY A 231 -5.52 -21.30 8.00
N LEU A 232 -5.61 -20.10 7.42
CA LEU A 232 -4.52 -19.13 7.36
C LEU A 232 -4.55 -18.22 8.60
N PHE A 233 -3.38 -17.82 9.08
CA PHE A 233 -3.23 -16.81 10.14
C PHE A 233 -3.03 -15.41 9.57
N LEU A 234 -2.32 -15.28 8.45
CA LEU A 234 -1.89 -14.02 7.82
C LEU A 234 -1.09 -13.10 8.76
N PRO A 235 0.10 -13.50 9.23
CA PRO A 235 0.84 -12.79 10.27
C PRO A 235 1.19 -11.34 9.92
N ASN A 236 1.39 -11.06 8.63
CA ASN A 236 1.75 -9.71 8.13
C ASN A 236 0.53 -8.86 7.71
N LYS A 237 -0.70 -9.39 7.82
CA LYS A 237 -1.90 -8.62 7.51
C LYS A 237 -2.10 -7.53 8.57
N SER A 238 -2.47 -6.33 8.13
CA SER A 238 -2.90 -5.26 9.03
C SER A 238 -4.17 -5.64 9.79
N VAL A 239 -4.19 -5.26 11.07
CA VAL A 239 -5.32 -5.49 11.97
C VAL A 239 -6.35 -4.37 11.80
N THR A 240 -7.63 -4.71 11.71
CA THR A 240 -8.70 -3.70 11.76
C THR A 240 -9.01 -3.29 13.19
N ARG A 241 -9.64 -2.13 13.40
CA ARG A 241 -10.07 -1.68 14.74
C ARG A 241 -10.97 -2.70 15.44
N ALA A 242 -11.89 -3.34 14.71
CA ALA A 242 -12.73 -4.42 15.23
C ALA A 242 -11.92 -5.66 15.61
N GLU A 243 -10.96 -6.07 14.78
CA GLU A 243 -10.06 -7.19 15.09
C GLU A 243 -9.26 -6.89 16.37
N ALA A 244 -8.65 -5.70 16.48
CA ALA A 244 -7.84 -5.31 17.65
C ALA A 244 -8.64 -5.35 18.95
N VAL A 245 -9.81 -4.71 18.97
CA VAL A 245 -10.69 -4.69 20.16
C VAL A 245 -11.15 -6.09 20.55
N THR A 246 -11.43 -6.95 19.56
CA THR A 246 -11.83 -8.33 19.85
C THR A 246 -10.70 -9.15 20.51
N MET A 247 -9.42 -8.85 20.22
CA MET A 247 -8.30 -9.53 20.90
C MET A 247 -8.32 -9.27 22.41
N PHE A 248 -8.52 -8.02 22.82
CA PHE A 248 -8.62 -7.65 24.24
C PHE A 248 -9.93 -8.13 24.87
N TYR A 249 -11.05 -8.04 24.15
CA TYR A 249 -12.35 -8.51 24.65
C TYR A 249 -12.32 -9.99 25.03
N LYS A 250 -11.68 -10.84 24.22
CA LYS A 250 -11.54 -12.28 24.51
C LYS A 250 -10.74 -12.58 25.77
N LEU A 251 -9.95 -11.61 26.24
CA LEU A 251 -9.16 -11.73 27.46
C LEU A 251 -9.90 -11.18 28.67
N LEU A 252 -11.05 -10.51 28.54
CA LEU A 252 -11.75 -9.95 29.70
C LEU A 252 -12.18 -11.03 30.69
N LEU A 253 -11.99 -10.78 31.98
CA LEU A 253 -12.49 -11.63 33.06
C LEU A 253 -14.03 -11.62 33.17
N SER A 254 -14.67 -10.55 32.70
CA SER A 254 -16.12 -10.40 32.64
C SER A 254 -16.52 -9.55 31.44
N SER A 255 -17.62 -9.90 30.78
CA SER A 255 -18.25 -9.09 29.71
C SER A 255 -19.52 -8.35 30.19
N ASP A 256 -19.90 -8.48 31.46
CA ASP A 256 -21.07 -7.82 32.04
C ASP A 256 -20.76 -6.36 32.42
N TRP A 257 -20.62 -5.54 31.39
CA TRP A 257 -20.36 -4.10 31.50
C TRP A 257 -21.44 -3.30 30.77
N GLU A 258 -21.57 -2.02 31.14
CA GLU A 258 -22.35 -1.08 30.36
C GLU A 258 -21.83 -1.03 28.92
N LYS A 259 -22.75 -1.06 27.95
CA LYS A 259 -22.44 -1.12 26.52
C LYS A 259 -22.64 0.26 25.89
N LYS A 260 -21.72 0.67 25.01
CA LYS A 260 -21.84 1.90 24.21
C LYS A 260 -21.92 1.58 22.71
N SER A 261 -23.09 1.80 22.11
CA SER A 261 -23.35 1.52 20.70
C SER A 261 -22.84 2.63 19.77
N PHE A 262 -22.56 2.26 18.52
CA PHE A 262 -22.16 3.16 17.43
C PHE A 262 -23.03 2.94 16.19
N PRO A 263 -23.34 3.98 15.39
CA PRO A 263 -24.20 3.84 14.21
C PRO A 263 -23.67 2.88 13.15
N ASP A 264 -22.35 2.75 13.03
CA ASP A 264 -21.66 1.88 12.07
C ASP A 264 -21.26 0.51 12.66
N VAL A 265 -21.79 0.17 13.84
CA VAL A 265 -21.60 -1.13 14.49
C VAL A 265 -22.97 -1.80 14.67
N PRO A 266 -23.51 -2.45 13.63
CA PRO A 266 -24.75 -3.20 13.74
C PRO A 266 -24.62 -4.35 14.75
N SER A 267 -25.63 -4.55 15.60
CA SER A 267 -25.62 -5.55 16.68
C SER A 267 -25.46 -7.01 16.21
N ASN A 268 -25.70 -7.30 14.93
CA ASN A 268 -25.52 -8.63 14.34
C ASN A 268 -24.11 -8.89 13.80
N GLN A 269 -23.17 -7.95 13.94
CA GLN A 269 -21.78 -8.15 13.53
C GLN A 269 -21.00 -8.94 14.59
N TRP A 270 -20.05 -9.76 14.14
CA TRP A 270 -19.23 -10.61 15.01
C TRP A 270 -18.40 -9.82 16.04
N TYR A 271 -18.10 -8.55 15.77
CA TYR A 271 -17.35 -7.65 16.63
C TYR A 271 -18.22 -6.73 17.50
N ALA A 272 -19.55 -6.72 17.31
CA ALA A 272 -20.41 -5.71 17.91
C ALA A 272 -20.30 -5.71 19.44
N GLU A 273 -20.46 -6.87 20.06
CA GLU A 273 -20.36 -7.00 21.51
C GLU A 273 -18.98 -6.58 22.06
N ALA A 274 -17.90 -6.95 21.37
CA ALA A 274 -16.54 -6.58 21.77
C ALA A 274 -16.35 -5.06 21.75
N VAL A 275 -16.80 -4.41 20.67
CA VAL A 275 -16.73 -2.95 20.50
C VAL A 275 -17.55 -2.24 21.54
N GLU A 276 -18.82 -2.63 21.73
CA GLU A 276 -19.72 -1.95 22.65
C GLU A 276 -19.28 -2.08 24.11
N THR A 277 -18.80 -3.27 24.50
CA THR A 277 -18.32 -3.55 25.86
C THR A 277 -17.06 -2.75 26.18
N LEU A 278 -16.05 -2.80 25.30
CA LEU A 278 -14.80 -2.07 25.52
C LEU A 278 -14.98 -0.55 25.39
N ALA A 279 -15.95 -0.09 24.61
CA ALA A 279 -16.31 1.32 24.56
C ALA A 279 -17.00 1.80 25.84
N GLY A 280 -17.90 1.00 26.42
CA GLY A 280 -18.54 1.34 27.70
C GLY A 280 -17.59 1.24 28.89
N LEU A 281 -16.59 0.36 28.83
CA LEU A 281 -15.44 0.35 29.74
C LEU A 281 -14.50 1.55 29.57
N GLY A 282 -14.69 2.38 28.53
CA GLY A 282 -13.80 3.51 28.22
C GLY A 282 -12.39 3.10 27.77
N VAL A 283 -12.20 1.84 27.36
CA VAL A 283 -10.95 1.33 26.76
C VAL A 283 -10.78 1.85 25.34
N VAL A 284 -11.89 1.98 24.60
CA VAL A 284 -11.88 2.54 23.25
C VAL A 284 -12.93 3.64 23.09
N SER A 285 -12.70 4.54 22.15
CA SER A 285 -13.63 5.59 21.73
C SER A 285 -13.89 5.54 20.23
N GLY A 286 -15.00 6.14 19.81
CA GLY A 286 -15.29 6.43 18.41
C GLY A 286 -14.56 7.69 17.93
N TYR A 287 -14.69 7.96 16.64
CA TYR A 287 -14.27 9.20 15.99
C TYR A 287 -15.22 10.35 16.31
N GLU A 288 -14.78 11.57 16.01
CA GLU A 288 -15.57 12.80 16.22
C GLU A 288 -16.90 12.81 15.44
N ASP A 289 -16.96 12.08 14.32
CA ASP A 289 -18.17 11.90 13.52
C ASP A 289 -19.20 10.94 14.16
N GLY A 290 -18.90 10.41 15.36
CA GLY A 290 -19.76 9.49 16.10
C GLY A 290 -19.63 8.02 15.67
N THR A 291 -18.80 7.70 14.69
CA THR A 291 -18.58 6.32 14.20
C THR A 291 -17.44 5.62 14.94
N PHE A 292 -17.39 4.29 14.91
CA PHE A 292 -16.26 3.52 15.43
C PHE A 292 -15.20 3.19 14.36
N GLY A 293 -15.62 3.06 13.10
CA GLY A 293 -14.80 2.64 11.96
C GLY A 293 -14.26 1.21 12.07
N PRO A 294 -15.10 0.17 12.27
CA PRO A 294 -14.65 -1.19 12.60
C PRO A 294 -13.73 -1.84 11.55
N ASN A 295 -13.93 -1.50 10.28
CA ASN A 295 -13.16 -2.04 9.15
C ASN A 295 -11.89 -1.24 8.82
N LYS A 296 -11.65 -0.10 9.49
CA LYS A 296 -10.42 0.68 9.29
C LYS A 296 -9.26 -0.08 9.92
N ASN A 297 -8.12 -0.12 9.23
CA ASN A 297 -6.88 -0.62 9.82
C ASN A 297 -6.44 0.31 10.96
N ILE A 298 -5.96 -0.29 12.04
CA ILE A 298 -5.48 0.45 13.21
C ILE A 298 -3.96 0.66 13.13
N THR A 299 -3.52 1.84 13.51
CA THR A 299 -2.10 2.18 13.60
C THR A 299 -1.45 1.55 14.85
N ARG A 300 -0.13 1.44 14.83
CA ARG A 300 0.64 0.96 16.00
C ARG A 300 0.43 1.85 17.23
N ALA A 301 0.36 3.17 17.05
CA ALA A 301 0.11 4.12 18.12
C ALA A 301 -1.28 3.91 18.75
N GLU A 302 -2.33 3.79 17.93
CA GLU A 302 -3.68 3.51 18.42
C GLU A 302 -3.74 2.15 19.14
N PHE A 303 -3.13 1.10 18.59
CA PHE A 303 -3.14 -0.21 19.24
C PHE A 303 -2.47 -0.21 20.62
N VAL A 304 -1.31 0.43 20.76
CA VAL A 304 -0.63 0.57 22.05
C VAL A 304 -1.44 1.42 23.03
N THR A 305 -2.16 2.43 22.54
CA THR A 305 -3.07 3.22 23.37
C THR A 305 -4.19 2.35 23.95
N ILE A 306 -4.75 1.43 23.16
CA ILE A 306 -5.74 0.45 23.64
C ILE A 306 -5.12 -0.47 24.70
N ALA A 307 -3.91 -1.00 24.45
CA ALA A 307 -3.21 -1.85 25.43
C ALA A 307 -2.98 -1.10 26.76
N MET A 308 -2.51 0.14 26.67
CA MET A 308 -2.26 0.98 27.84
C MET A 308 -3.54 1.37 28.61
N ALA A 309 -4.73 1.30 27.99
CA ALA A 309 -5.98 1.54 28.69
C ALA A 309 -6.32 0.46 29.74
N PHE A 310 -5.57 -0.65 29.80
CA PHE A 310 -5.66 -1.68 30.83
C PHE A 310 -4.60 -1.54 31.94
N SER A 311 -3.70 -0.56 31.84
CA SER A 311 -2.62 -0.33 32.81
C SER A 311 -2.59 1.14 33.22
N THR A 312 -1.71 1.46 34.16
CA THR A 312 -1.47 2.82 34.60
C THR A 312 -0.43 3.49 33.71
N LEU A 313 -0.74 4.70 33.24
CA LEU A 313 0.18 5.49 32.42
C LEU A 313 1.32 6.06 33.27
N GLU A 314 2.54 5.76 32.85
CA GLU A 314 3.74 6.39 33.39
C GLU A 314 4.16 7.61 32.59
N THR A 315 4.86 8.54 33.25
CA THR A 315 5.35 9.78 32.65
C THR A 315 6.81 9.67 32.27
N GLY A 316 7.13 10.23 31.11
CA GLY A 316 8.49 10.35 30.62
C GLY A 316 8.51 10.60 29.13
N LYS A 317 9.72 10.53 28.56
CA LYS A 317 9.97 10.85 27.15
C LYS A 317 10.28 9.59 26.37
N SER A 318 9.68 9.49 25.19
CA SER A 318 9.97 8.40 24.27
C SER A 318 11.44 8.42 23.84
N THR A 319 12.03 7.25 23.67
CA THR A 319 13.41 7.09 23.14
C THR A 319 13.41 6.85 21.62
N PHE A 320 12.24 6.71 20.99
CA PHE A 320 12.13 6.46 19.56
C PHE A 320 12.30 7.74 18.76
N SER A 321 13.10 7.65 17.69
CA SER A 321 13.50 8.80 16.87
C SER A 321 12.35 9.47 16.10
N ASP A 322 11.25 8.76 15.87
CA ASP A 322 10.07 9.19 15.12
C ASP A 322 8.86 9.50 16.02
N VAL A 323 9.06 9.60 17.34
CA VAL A 323 8.02 9.95 18.32
C VAL A 323 8.38 11.27 18.99
N ALA A 324 7.79 12.37 18.49
CA ALA A 324 7.95 13.68 19.11
C ALA A 324 7.26 13.74 20.48
N ASP A 325 7.85 14.47 21.44
CA ASP A 325 7.28 14.71 22.78
C ASP A 325 5.86 15.34 22.72
N THR A 326 5.56 16.08 21.64
CA THR A 326 4.25 16.71 21.41
C THR A 326 3.23 15.78 20.75
N SER A 327 3.61 14.55 20.41
CA SER A 327 2.68 13.58 19.82
C SER A 327 1.66 13.12 20.87
N TRP A 328 0.39 13.04 20.47
CA TRP A 328 -0.68 12.50 21.32
C TRP A 328 -0.38 11.08 21.81
N ALA A 329 0.38 10.30 21.03
CA ALA A 329 0.72 8.92 21.34
C ALA A 329 1.97 8.78 22.23
N ALA A 330 2.78 9.84 22.39
CA ALA A 330 4.04 9.81 23.12
C ALA A 330 3.93 9.21 24.54
N PRO A 331 2.97 9.61 25.40
CA PRO A 331 2.87 9.06 26.76
C PRO A 331 2.55 7.55 26.75
N TYR A 332 1.67 7.11 25.86
CA TYR A 332 1.30 5.70 25.74
C TYR A 332 2.47 4.84 25.23
N ILE A 333 3.18 5.33 24.21
CA ILE A 333 4.34 4.65 23.63
C ILE A 333 5.47 4.56 24.67
N TYR A 334 5.74 5.65 25.38
CA TYR A 334 6.73 5.67 26.46
C TYR A 334 6.37 4.64 27.53
N SER A 335 5.15 4.69 28.05
CA SER A 335 4.72 3.81 29.14
C SER A 335 4.77 2.34 28.72
N ALA A 336 4.27 2.00 27.54
CA ALA A 336 4.32 0.62 27.03
C ALA A 336 5.76 0.13 26.81
N SER A 337 6.66 1.01 26.36
CA SER A 337 8.07 0.66 26.22
C SER A 337 8.75 0.48 27.58
N LYS A 338 8.44 1.35 28.54
CA LYS A 338 8.95 1.30 29.90
C LYS A 338 8.51 0.02 30.64
N GLN A 339 7.28 -0.45 30.38
CA GLN A 339 6.74 -1.72 30.87
C GLN A 339 7.24 -2.95 30.09
N GLY A 340 8.11 -2.76 29.08
CA GLY A 340 8.71 -3.86 28.32
C GLY A 340 7.82 -4.47 27.24
N TRP A 341 6.62 -3.93 27.02
CA TRP A 341 5.66 -4.48 26.05
C TRP A 341 6.08 -4.24 24.60
N ILE A 342 6.88 -3.19 24.35
CA ILE A 342 7.35 -2.82 23.02
C ILE A 342 8.78 -2.29 23.04
N SER A 343 9.56 -2.73 22.05
CA SER A 343 10.98 -2.37 21.89
C SER A 343 11.26 -1.52 20.65
N GLY A 344 10.24 -1.24 19.83
CA GLY A 344 10.40 -0.56 18.53
C GLY A 344 10.96 -1.46 17.43
N TYR A 345 11.32 -0.85 16.31
CA TYR A 345 11.98 -1.47 15.18
C TYR A 345 13.51 -1.39 15.31
N THR A 346 14.21 -2.23 14.57
CA THR A 346 15.69 -2.33 14.61
C THR A 346 16.40 -1.06 14.12
N ASP A 347 15.71 -0.18 13.41
CA ASP A 347 16.20 1.13 12.97
C ASP A 347 16.05 2.24 14.03
N GLY A 348 15.55 1.91 15.24
CA GLY A 348 15.34 2.86 16.33
C GLY A 348 14.04 3.68 16.21
N THR A 349 13.13 3.27 15.34
CA THR A 349 11.81 3.89 15.17
C THR A 349 10.72 3.08 15.88
N PHE A 350 9.58 3.71 16.17
CA PHE A 350 8.36 3.05 16.62
C PHE A 350 7.39 2.77 15.45
N GLY A 351 7.35 3.67 14.46
CA GLY A 351 6.41 3.68 13.35
C GLY A 351 4.96 3.99 13.78
N PRO A 352 4.66 5.14 14.42
CA PRO A 352 3.38 5.38 15.07
C PRO A 352 2.19 5.34 14.11
N ASN A 353 2.36 5.85 12.89
CA ASN A 353 1.31 5.91 11.86
C ASN A 353 1.27 4.66 10.96
N LYS A 354 2.16 3.69 11.17
CA LYS A 354 2.15 2.44 10.41
C LYS A 354 1.04 1.54 10.95
N ASN A 355 0.28 0.92 10.06
CA ASN A 355 -0.72 -0.08 10.44
C ASN A 355 -0.04 -1.26 11.13
N ILE A 356 -0.55 -1.65 12.30
CA ILE A 356 0.00 -2.78 13.04
C ILE A 356 -0.35 -4.09 12.34
N THR A 357 0.60 -5.04 12.30
CA THR A 357 0.34 -6.38 11.78
C THR A 357 -0.20 -7.31 12.87
N ARG A 358 -0.84 -8.41 12.47
CA ARG A 358 -1.32 -9.45 13.40
C ARG A 358 -0.19 -10.01 14.27
N ALA A 359 0.98 -10.27 13.68
CA ALA A 359 2.15 -10.75 14.40
C ALA A 359 2.66 -9.74 15.45
N GLU A 360 2.68 -8.45 15.10
CA GLU A 360 3.08 -7.38 16.03
C GLU A 360 2.07 -7.23 17.18
N ALA A 361 0.78 -7.22 16.88
CA ALA A 361 -0.29 -7.14 17.88
C ALA A 361 -0.20 -8.25 18.92
N VAL A 362 -0.02 -9.49 18.48
CA VAL A 362 0.14 -10.66 19.36
C VAL A 362 1.38 -10.55 20.23
N SER A 363 2.49 -10.10 19.65
CA SER A 363 3.74 -9.95 20.41
C SER A 363 3.61 -8.92 21.54
N ILE A 364 2.87 -7.83 21.31
CA ILE A 364 2.60 -6.80 22.33
C ILE A 364 1.66 -7.36 23.40
N ILE A 365 0.57 -8.02 23.01
CA ILE A 365 -0.40 -8.57 23.97
C ILE A 365 0.24 -9.64 24.85
N ASN A 366 1.01 -10.58 24.30
CA ASN A 366 1.68 -11.60 25.11
C ASN A 366 2.62 -10.97 26.14
N LYS A 367 3.43 -9.97 25.75
CA LYS A 367 4.29 -9.25 26.70
C LYS A 367 3.50 -8.48 27.75
N MET A 368 2.38 -7.87 27.37
CA MET A 368 1.46 -7.20 28.30
C MET A 368 0.88 -8.16 29.34
N LEU A 369 0.57 -9.39 28.92
CA LEU A 369 0.06 -10.46 29.78
C LEU A 369 1.17 -11.23 30.50
N ASN A 370 2.45 -10.93 30.23
CA ASN A 370 3.61 -11.70 30.66
C ASN A 370 3.58 -13.19 30.23
N ARG A 371 3.04 -13.49 29.04
CA ARG A 371 2.91 -14.84 28.47
C ARG A 371 4.07 -15.16 27.54
N THR A 372 4.62 -16.35 27.66
CA THR A 372 5.72 -16.87 26.85
C THR A 372 5.42 -18.28 26.37
N ALA A 373 5.77 -18.57 25.11
CA ALA A 373 5.66 -19.93 24.59
C ALA A 373 6.68 -20.85 25.27
N ASP A 374 6.36 -22.14 25.34
CA ASP A 374 7.27 -23.16 25.85
C ASP A 374 8.59 -23.22 25.05
N ALA A 375 9.68 -23.60 25.70
CA ALA A 375 10.96 -23.76 25.03
C ALA A 375 10.90 -24.88 23.98
N GLY A 376 11.33 -24.59 22.75
CA GLY A 376 11.33 -25.57 21.65
C GLY A 376 9.97 -25.81 21.00
N VAL A 377 8.99 -24.93 21.23
CA VAL A 377 7.65 -24.99 20.61
C VAL A 377 7.70 -25.07 19.07
N GLU A 378 8.76 -24.57 18.45
CA GLU A 378 9.06 -24.66 17.02
C GLU A 378 9.32 -26.08 16.50
N GLU A 379 9.71 -27.00 17.39
CA GLU A 379 9.91 -28.41 17.09
C GLU A 379 8.60 -29.21 17.19
N LEU A 380 7.58 -28.64 17.84
CA LEU A 380 6.27 -29.29 18.01
C LEU A 380 5.47 -29.25 16.71
N THR A 381 4.98 -30.41 16.29
CA THR A 381 4.20 -30.55 15.04
C THR A 381 2.68 -30.56 15.24
N ASP A 382 2.25 -30.69 16.49
CA ASP A 382 0.86 -30.86 16.92
C ASP A 382 0.35 -29.71 17.80
N VAL A 383 1.05 -28.57 17.85
CA VAL A 383 0.48 -27.28 18.29
C VAL A 383 -0.45 -26.69 17.23
N LYS A 384 -1.17 -25.60 17.54
CA LYS A 384 -2.09 -24.98 16.58
C LYS A 384 -1.40 -24.67 15.25
N ASN A 385 -1.85 -25.30 14.17
CA ASN A 385 -1.17 -25.25 12.89
C ASN A 385 -1.92 -24.38 11.88
N TYR A 386 -1.34 -23.22 11.56
CA TYR A 386 -1.79 -22.37 10.47
C TYR A 386 -0.97 -22.62 9.21
N TYR A 387 -1.63 -22.66 8.05
CA TYR A 387 -0.98 -23.10 6.81
C TYR A 387 0.14 -22.15 6.34
N ASP A 388 0.06 -20.86 6.67
CA ASP A 388 1.02 -19.82 6.29
C ASP A 388 2.00 -19.42 7.42
N LEU A 389 1.88 -20.03 8.60
CA LEU A 389 2.78 -19.81 9.73
C LEU A 389 3.87 -20.90 9.75
N PHE A 390 5.12 -20.51 9.59
CA PHE A 390 6.27 -21.40 9.55
C PHE A 390 7.15 -21.18 10.79
N PRO A 391 7.81 -22.22 11.34
CA PRO A 391 8.72 -22.10 12.49
C PRO A 391 9.79 -21.00 12.35
N THR A 392 10.21 -20.70 11.13
CA THR A 392 11.20 -19.65 10.84
C THR A 392 10.66 -18.22 10.89
N HIS A 393 9.36 -18.04 11.09
CA HIS A 393 8.77 -16.71 11.22
C HIS A 393 9.11 -16.11 12.60
N TRP A 394 9.55 -14.86 12.65
CA TRP A 394 10.02 -14.20 13.88
C TRP A 394 8.97 -14.17 15.02
N ALA A 395 7.68 -14.21 14.68
CA ALA A 395 6.57 -14.24 15.63
C ALA A 395 5.93 -15.63 15.81
N TYR A 396 6.60 -16.71 15.35
CA TYR A 396 6.03 -18.07 15.42
C TYR A 396 5.59 -18.42 16.84
N GLU A 397 6.50 -18.33 17.79
CA GLU A 397 6.28 -18.64 19.21
C GLU A 397 5.13 -17.81 19.79
N ALA A 398 5.17 -16.49 19.59
CA ALA A 398 4.13 -15.60 20.11
C ALA A 398 2.74 -15.94 19.54
N ILE A 399 2.65 -16.29 18.26
CA ILE A 399 1.38 -16.68 17.64
C ILE A 399 0.90 -18.04 18.15
N VAL A 400 1.81 -19.01 18.35
CA VAL A 400 1.46 -20.31 18.92
C VAL A 400 0.96 -20.17 20.36
N GLU A 401 1.63 -19.36 21.18
CA GLU A 401 1.22 -19.01 22.55
C GLU A 401 -0.19 -18.41 22.59
N ALA A 402 -0.48 -17.46 21.70
CA ALA A 402 -1.76 -16.78 21.66
C ALA A 402 -2.93 -17.65 21.14
N SER A 403 -2.61 -18.77 20.48
CA SER A 403 -3.58 -19.61 19.77
C SER A 403 -3.73 -21.02 20.32
N THR A 404 -2.84 -21.47 21.21
CA THR A 404 -2.85 -22.83 21.74
C THR A 404 -3.25 -22.80 23.21
N PRO A 405 -4.45 -23.27 23.58
CA PRO A 405 -4.82 -23.42 24.98
C PRO A 405 -3.88 -24.39 25.70
N HIS A 406 -3.38 -24.02 26.88
CA HIS A 406 -2.46 -24.85 27.66
C HIS A 406 -2.52 -24.55 29.16
N THR A 407 -1.91 -25.42 29.95
CA THR A 407 -1.64 -25.23 31.38
C THR A 407 -0.13 -25.10 31.57
N TYR A 408 0.30 -24.36 32.59
CA TYR A 408 1.71 -24.10 32.84
C TYR A 408 2.04 -24.01 34.32
N HIS A 409 3.33 -24.10 34.61
CA HIS A 409 3.91 -23.66 35.87
C HIS A 409 5.10 -22.74 35.62
N MET A 410 5.47 -21.94 36.62
CA MET A 410 6.69 -21.13 36.59
C MET A 410 7.87 -21.98 37.05
N GLU A 411 8.92 -22.06 36.25
CA GLU A 411 10.19 -22.69 36.62
C GLU A 411 11.27 -21.61 36.82
N ALA A 412 12.03 -21.70 37.92
CA ALA A 412 13.09 -20.73 38.22
C ALA A 412 14.31 -20.95 37.32
N THR A 413 14.75 -19.87 36.68
CA THR A 413 15.90 -19.81 35.76
C THR A 413 17.13 -19.17 36.42
N GLY A 414 17.56 -19.68 37.57
CA GLY A 414 18.82 -19.24 38.18
C GLY A 414 18.99 -19.63 39.66
N THR A 415 20.20 -20.10 39.99
CA THR A 415 20.62 -20.60 41.31
C THR A 415 21.75 -19.77 41.95
N GLU A 416 22.00 -18.54 41.51
CA GLU A 416 23.02 -17.69 42.11
C GLU A 416 22.41 -16.70 43.12
N GLU A 417 22.92 -16.75 44.36
CA GLU A 417 22.48 -15.92 45.48
C GLU A 417 22.65 -14.43 45.18
N GLY A 418 21.56 -13.73 44.86
CA GLY A 418 21.51 -12.27 44.85
C GLY A 418 20.93 -11.60 43.61
N GLU A 419 20.55 -12.34 42.56
CA GLU A 419 19.79 -11.82 41.43
C GLU A 419 18.28 -12.04 41.63
N GLU A 420 17.44 -11.15 41.08
CA GLU A 420 15.98 -11.37 41.05
C GLU A 420 15.70 -12.73 40.40
N GLU A 421 14.84 -13.53 41.04
CA GLU A 421 14.50 -14.89 40.62
C GLU A 421 13.76 -14.82 39.28
N ASN A 422 14.51 -14.84 38.17
CA ASN A 422 13.92 -14.94 36.84
C ASN A 422 13.21 -16.29 36.76
N SER A 423 11.93 -16.29 36.43
CA SER A 423 11.16 -17.51 36.20
C SER A 423 10.60 -17.49 34.79
N VAL A 424 10.54 -18.67 34.17
CA VAL A 424 9.99 -18.87 32.83
C VAL A 424 8.76 -19.76 32.93
N GLU A 425 7.80 -19.54 32.04
CA GLU A 425 6.65 -20.42 31.92
C GLU A 425 7.06 -21.70 31.21
N VAL A 426 6.66 -22.84 31.78
CA VAL A 426 6.85 -24.17 31.19
C VAL A 426 5.49 -24.83 31.06
N TRP A 427 5.17 -25.32 29.86
CA TRP A 427 3.86 -25.92 29.59
C TRP A 427 3.76 -27.31 30.21
N ASP A 428 2.73 -27.55 31.04
CA ASP A 428 2.42 -28.88 31.58
C ASP A 428 1.64 -29.73 30.57
N SER A 429 0.73 -29.09 29.82
CA SER A 429 -0.12 -29.72 28.81
C SER A 429 -0.71 -28.69 27.86
N TYR A 430 -1.03 -29.07 26.63
CA TYR A 430 -1.64 -28.19 25.64
C TYR A 430 -2.66 -28.93 24.75
N GLU A 431 -3.60 -28.18 24.18
CA GLU A 431 -4.56 -28.71 23.22
C GLU A 431 -3.89 -28.99 21.87
N LYS A 432 -3.85 -30.28 21.48
CA LYS A 432 -3.17 -30.74 20.26
C LYS A 432 -4.02 -30.54 19.00
N ASP A 433 -3.42 -30.00 17.95
CA ASP A 433 -4.02 -29.90 16.61
C ASP A 433 -3.76 -31.17 15.78
N THR A 434 -4.69 -32.11 15.92
CA THR A 434 -4.68 -33.41 15.22
C THR A 434 -5.42 -33.37 13.87
N SER A 435 -5.77 -32.18 13.36
CA SER A 435 -6.51 -32.06 12.11
C SER A 435 -5.69 -32.50 10.89
N THR A 436 -6.36 -33.13 9.93
CA THR A 436 -5.79 -33.50 8.63
C THR A 436 -6.40 -32.63 7.53
N VAL A 437 -5.66 -32.44 6.44
CA VAL A 437 -6.12 -31.65 5.30
C VAL A 437 -5.63 -32.25 3.99
N GLU A 438 -6.48 -32.26 2.97
CA GLU A 438 -6.07 -32.62 1.62
C GLU A 438 -5.43 -31.42 0.91
N SER A 439 -4.65 -31.67 -0.15
CA SER A 439 -4.12 -30.56 -0.94
C SER A 439 -5.23 -29.83 -1.68
N HIS A 440 -5.30 -28.51 -1.54
CA HIS A 440 -6.38 -27.72 -2.11
C HIS A 440 -6.02 -26.24 -2.29
N TRP A 441 -6.82 -25.54 -3.09
CA TRP A 441 -6.71 -24.10 -3.28
C TRP A 441 -7.47 -23.35 -2.20
N VAL A 442 -6.86 -22.29 -1.69
CA VAL A 442 -7.46 -21.38 -0.71
C VAL A 442 -7.43 -19.96 -1.27
N ARG A 443 -8.54 -19.23 -1.10
CA ARG A 443 -8.60 -17.79 -1.35
C ARG A 443 -8.89 -17.06 -0.06
N GLU A 444 -8.07 -16.07 0.23
CA GLU A 444 -8.23 -15.21 1.40
C GLU A 444 -7.72 -13.81 1.04
N ASN A 445 -8.50 -12.77 1.37
CA ASN A 445 -8.17 -11.36 1.05
C ASN A 445 -7.70 -11.13 -0.40
N ASN A 446 -8.46 -11.65 -1.36
CA ASN A 446 -8.20 -11.56 -2.80
C ASN A 446 -6.87 -12.22 -3.29
N SER A 447 -6.14 -12.88 -2.39
CA SER A 447 -4.93 -13.63 -2.67
C SER A 447 -5.27 -15.12 -2.82
N LEU A 448 -4.53 -15.81 -3.70
CA LEU A 448 -4.68 -17.24 -3.93
C LEU A 448 -3.50 -17.98 -3.30
N TYR A 449 -3.77 -19.07 -2.62
CA TYR A 449 -2.77 -19.94 -1.99
C TYR A 449 -3.06 -21.37 -2.42
N TYR A 450 -2.02 -22.21 -2.41
CA TYR A 450 -2.19 -23.65 -2.54
C TYR A 450 -1.63 -24.32 -1.29
N VAL A 451 -2.47 -25.07 -0.59
CA VAL A 451 -2.10 -25.82 0.61
C VAL A 451 -1.68 -27.21 0.16
N ASP A 452 -0.50 -27.63 0.57
CA ASP A 452 -0.05 -29.02 0.44
C ASP A 452 -0.54 -29.81 1.66
N GLY A 453 -1.42 -30.78 1.43
CA GLY A 453 -2.02 -31.60 2.47
C GLY A 453 -1.01 -32.47 3.22
N SER A 454 0.12 -32.81 2.60
CA SER A 454 1.15 -33.65 3.25
C SER A 454 1.93 -32.88 4.33
N THR A 455 2.17 -31.59 4.10
CA THR A 455 2.90 -30.71 5.02
C THR A 455 1.97 -29.84 5.86
N ARG A 456 0.68 -29.75 5.47
CA ARG A 456 -0.31 -28.80 6.00
C ARG A 456 0.16 -27.35 5.89
N LYS A 457 0.99 -27.02 4.89
CA LYS A 457 1.52 -25.68 4.66
C LYS A 457 1.18 -25.17 3.27
N VAL A 458 1.10 -23.85 3.15
CA VAL A 458 1.03 -23.20 1.84
C VAL A 458 2.35 -23.42 1.09
N VAL A 459 2.26 -23.72 -0.20
CA VAL A 459 3.45 -23.81 -1.06
C VAL A 459 4.04 -22.41 -1.29
N ARG A 460 5.36 -22.37 -1.46
CA ARG A 460 6.13 -21.13 -1.67
C ARG A 460 7.07 -21.29 -2.86
N GLY A 461 7.37 -20.19 -3.54
CA GLY A 461 8.24 -20.19 -4.70
C GLY A 461 7.60 -20.77 -5.96
N LYS A 462 8.43 -21.24 -6.90
CA LYS A 462 7.98 -21.79 -8.18
C LYS A 462 7.60 -23.26 -8.02
N THR A 463 6.34 -23.59 -8.32
CA THR A 463 5.79 -24.93 -8.09
C THR A 463 4.90 -25.35 -9.27
N THR A 464 4.96 -26.63 -9.66
CA THR A 464 4.07 -27.17 -10.70
C THR A 464 2.96 -27.98 -10.04
N ILE A 465 1.71 -27.57 -10.28
CA ILE A 465 0.49 -28.21 -9.76
C ILE A 465 -0.33 -28.61 -10.99
N ASP A 466 -0.67 -29.89 -11.12
CA ASP A 466 -1.43 -30.45 -12.25
C ASP A 466 -0.88 -30.08 -13.63
N GLY A 467 0.45 -30.06 -13.76
CA GLY A 467 1.14 -29.71 -15.01
C GLY A 467 1.23 -28.22 -15.32
N VAL A 468 0.66 -27.35 -14.48
CA VAL A 468 0.74 -25.89 -14.61
C VAL A 468 1.75 -25.34 -13.60
N THR A 469 2.69 -24.53 -14.07
CA THR A 469 3.65 -23.86 -13.19
C THR A 469 3.08 -22.57 -12.64
N TYR A 470 3.07 -22.47 -11.31
CA TYR A 470 2.71 -21.30 -10.54
C TYR A 470 3.94 -20.71 -9.86
N ILE A 471 3.89 -19.42 -9.56
CA ILE A 471 4.86 -18.75 -8.69
C ILE A 471 4.12 -18.15 -7.50
N PHE A 472 4.55 -18.55 -6.32
CA PHE A 472 4.09 -18.06 -5.03
C PHE A 472 5.20 -17.23 -4.37
N ASP A 473 4.81 -16.19 -3.66
CA ASP A 473 5.69 -15.37 -2.85
C ASP A 473 6.43 -16.23 -1.81
N SER A 474 7.74 -16.08 -1.70
CA SER A 474 8.56 -16.94 -0.84
C SER A 474 8.38 -16.66 0.65
N SER A 475 7.84 -15.49 1.01
CA SER A 475 7.65 -15.07 2.40
C SER A 475 6.24 -15.33 2.92
N THR A 476 5.23 -15.21 2.05
CA THR A 476 3.81 -15.30 2.42
C THR A 476 3.12 -16.54 1.84
N GLY A 477 3.64 -17.12 0.76
CA GLY A 477 2.96 -18.19 0.01
C GLY A 477 1.80 -17.72 -0.87
N ALA A 478 1.55 -16.40 -0.95
CA ALA A 478 0.53 -15.86 -1.84
C ALA A 478 0.96 -15.99 -3.31
N ALA A 479 0.07 -16.46 -4.17
CA ALA A 479 0.30 -16.55 -5.60
C ALA A 479 0.47 -15.14 -6.19
N TYR A 480 1.51 -14.93 -6.99
CA TYR A 480 1.78 -13.62 -7.58
C TYR A 480 0.64 -13.15 -8.50
N ASN A 481 0.22 -11.90 -8.31
CA ASN A 481 -0.81 -11.26 -9.10
C ASN A 481 -0.40 -9.83 -9.42
N GLY A 482 0.20 -9.63 -10.59
CA GLY A 482 0.87 -8.39 -10.98
C GLY A 482 2.26 -8.62 -11.57
N PHE A 483 3.08 -7.57 -11.59
CA PHE A 483 4.43 -7.62 -12.14
C PHE A 483 5.45 -8.14 -11.12
N HIS A 484 6.26 -9.11 -11.55
CA HIS A 484 7.40 -9.61 -10.80
C HIS A 484 8.61 -9.78 -11.73
N MET A 485 9.81 -9.68 -11.16
CA MET A 485 11.04 -9.91 -11.90
C MET A 485 11.32 -11.41 -12.02
N ASP A 486 11.50 -11.88 -13.26
CA ASP A 486 12.01 -13.19 -13.60
C ASP A 486 13.36 -13.01 -14.30
N GLY A 487 14.44 -13.12 -13.52
CA GLY A 487 15.77 -12.68 -13.92
C GLY A 487 15.77 -11.19 -14.29
N GLN A 488 16.13 -10.87 -15.53
CA GLN A 488 16.18 -9.49 -16.03
C GLN A 488 14.83 -8.95 -16.53
N TRP A 489 13.80 -9.80 -16.64
CA TRP A 489 12.52 -9.45 -17.26
C TRP A 489 11.45 -9.14 -16.23
N ARG A 490 10.73 -8.04 -16.42
CA ARG A 490 9.52 -7.72 -15.67
C ARG A 490 8.35 -8.45 -16.32
N ARG A 491 7.86 -9.51 -15.66
CA ARG A 491 6.83 -10.44 -16.16
C ARG A 491 5.54 -10.26 -15.39
N TYR A 492 4.40 -10.43 -16.05
CA TYR A 492 3.09 -10.31 -15.42
C TYR A 492 2.53 -11.68 -15.08
N TYR A 493 2.09 -11.85 -13.84
CA TYR A 493 1.46 -13.06 -13.34
C TYR A 493 0.02 -12.77 -12.97
N LYS A 494 -0.88 -13.73 -13.22
CA LYS A 494 -2.27 -13.70 -12.75
C LYS A 494 -2.51 -14.97 -11.96
N ASN A 495 -2.86 -14.84 -10.68
CA ASN A 495 -3.07 -15.98 -9.78
C ASN A 495 -1.89 -16.98 -9.80
N GLY A 496 -0.66 -16.48 -9.80
CA GLY A 496 0.58 -17.27 -9.86
C GLY A 496 0.98 -17.76 -11.24
N THR A 497 0.10 -17.69 -12.24
CA THR A 497 0.41 -18.14 -13.62
C THR A 497 0.97 -17.02 -14.47
N LEU A 498 1.99 -17.32 -15.28
CA LEU A 498 2.61 -16.35 -16.17
C LEU A 498 1.68 -16.01 -17.34
N ILE A 499 1.44 -14.72 -17.59
CA ILE A 499 0.70 -14.25 -18.76
C ILE A 499 1.69 -13.74 -19.81
N ASN A 500 1.76 -14.46 -20.94
CA ASN A 500 2.73 -14.17 -22.01
C ASN A 500 2.33 -13.00 -22.92
N ASP A 501 1.03 -12.81 -23.16
CA ASP A 501 0.51 -11.69 -23.92
C ASP A 501 -0.30 -10.80 -22.97
N ILE A 502 0.28 -9.65 -22.63
CA ILE A 502 -0.31 -8.67 -21.72
C ILE A 502 -0.87 -7.46 -22.46
N SER A 503 -0.82 -7.48 -23.80
CA SER A 503 -1.16 -6.33 -24.65
C SER A 503 -2.62 -5.87 -24.52
N GLY A 504 -3.52 -6.77 -24.10
CA GLY A 504 -4.94 -6.49 -23.90
C GLY A 504 -5.38 -6.31 -22.45
N LEU A 505 -4.46 -6.31 -21.48
CA LEU A 505 -4.81 -6.30 -20.06
C LEU A 505 -4.91 -4.89 -19.45
N GLY A 506 -4.46 -3.85 -20.15
CA GLY A 506 -4.42 -2.48 -19.61
C GLY A 506 -3.38 -2.28 -18.49
N VAL A 507 -2.46 -3.23 -18.30
CA VAL A 507 -1.44 -3.22 -17.21
C VAL A 507 -0.11 -2.57 -17.62
N VAL A 508 0.03 -2.21 -18.90
CA VAL A 508 1.19 -1.47 -19.44
C VAL A 508 0.71 -0.40 -20.39
N SER A 509 1.39 0.74 -20.37
CA SER A 509 1.32 1.78 -21.40
C SER A 509 2.74 2.07 -21.91
N GLY A 510 2.85 2.69 -23.08
CA GLY A 510 4.13 3.08 -23.66
C GLY A 510 4.92 4.06 -22.77
N PRO A 511 6.17 4.38 -23.11
CA PRO A 511 6.79 4.16 -24.42
C PRO A 511 7.17 2.71 -24.68
N TYR A 512 7.19 2.33 -25.95
CA TYR A 512 7.52 0.98 -26.41
C TYR A 512 8.88 0.94 -27.13
N TYR A 513 9.42 -0.27 -27.24
CA TYR A 513 10.60 -0.64 -28.01
C TYR A 513 10.29 -1.93 -28.77
N ILE A 514 10.67 -2.00 -30.05
CA ILE A 514 10.40 -3.17 -30.90
C ILE A 514 11.70 -3.89 -31.17
N LYS A 515 11.77 -5.18 -30.83
CA LYS A 515 12.91 -6.04 -31.19
C LYS A 515 12.48 -7.11 -32.17
N VAL A 516 13.10 -7.13 -33.34
CA VAL A 516 12.86 -8.10 -34.41
C VAL A 516 13.97 -9.14 -34.40
N TYR A 517 13.60 -10.40 -34.31
CA TYR A 517 14.49 -11.56 -34.40
C TYR A 517 14.49 -12.05 -35.86
N LYS A 518 15.23 -11.35 -36.74
CA LYS A 518 15.19 -11.58 -38.19
C LYS A 518 15.42 -13.05 -38.58
N PRO A 519 16.42 -13.78 -38.03
CA PRO A 519 16.62 -15.19 -38.38
C PRO A 519 15.46 -16.10 -37.98
N ALA A 520 14.74 -15.75 -36.91
CA ALA A 520 13.62 -16.53 -36.40
C ALA A 520 12.25 -16.07 -36.93
N ASN A 521 12.17 -14.97 -37.68
CA ASN A 521 10.93 -14.46 -38.28
C ASN A 521 9.82 -14.24 -37.23
N TYR A 522 10.16 -13.54 -36.15
CA TYR A 522 9.19 -13.00 -35.18
C TYR A 522 9.76 -11.75 -34.51
N LEU A 523 8.91 -10.98 -33.83
CA LEU A 523 9.32 -9.83 -33.04
C LEU A 523 8.67 -9.85 -31.66
N ILE A 524 9.22 -9.07 -30.73
CA ILE A 524 8.64 -8.81 -29.41
C ILE A 524 8.54 -7.30 -29.21
N ILE A 525 7.40 -6.86 -28.70
CA ILE A 525 7.21 -5.51 -28.18
C ILE A 525 7.61 -5.48 -26.71
N TYR A 526 8.39 -4.48 -26.30
CA TYR A 526 8.77 -4.25 -24.91
C TYR A 526 8.25 -2.89 -24.45
N ALA A 527 7.67 -2.85 -23.25
CA ALA A 527 7.36 -1.62 -22.55
C ALA A 527 8.54 -1.21 -21.65
N LYS A 528 8.68 0.10 -21.45
CA LYS A 528 9.63 0.66 -20.49
C LYS A 528 9.12 0.40 -19.07
N ASP A 529 9.95 -0.19 -18.23
CA ASP A 529 9.68 -0.29 -16.79
C ASP A 529 9.85 1.09 -16.14
N PRO A 530 8.81 1.65 -15.51
CA PRO A 530 8.87 2.98 -14.93
C PRO A 530 9.86 3.09 -13.75
N SER A 531 10.16 1.98 -13.08
CA SER A 531 11.05 1.98 -11.92
C SER A 531 12.54 2.00 -12.30
N THR A 532 12.90 1.33 -13.40
CA THR A 532 14.30 1.19 -13.84
C THR A 532 14.63 1.97 -15.11
N GLY A 533 13.61 2.43 -15.83
CA GLY A 533 13.75 3.07 -17.13
C GLY A 533 14.17 2.12 -18.26
N LYS A 534 14.26 0.81 -18.03
CA LYS A 534 14.71 -0.19 -19.02
C LYS A 534 13.53 -0.75 -19.82
N TYR A 535 13.76 -1.11 -21.08
CA TYR A 535 12.79 -1.83 -21.92
C TYR A 535 12.84 -3.34 -21.63
N ASN A 536 12.47 -3.74 -20.42
CA ASN A 536 12.55 -5.11 -19.94
C ASN A 536 11.18 -5.72 -19.61
N THR A 537 10.08 -5.11 -20.05
CA THR A 537 8.72 -5.66 -19.87
C THR A 537 8.20 -6.20 -21.21
N PRO A 538 8.29 -7.51 -21.51
CA PRO A 538 7.78 -8.07 -22.77
C PRO A 538 6.25 -7.98 -22.79
N VAL A 539 5.68 -7.34 -23.81
CA VAL A 539 4.25 -7.06 -23.92
C VAL A 539 3.53 -8.14 -24.74
N ARG A 540 4.09 -8.45 -25.92
CA ARG A 540 3.55 -9.43 -26.86
C ARG A 540 4.62 -9.85 -27.85
N ALA A 541 4.56 -11.11 -28.29
CA ALA A 541 5.29 -11.61 -29.44
C ALA A 541 4.38 -11.65 -30.68
N MET A 542 4.93 -11.26 -31.83
CA MET A 542 4.20 -11.22 -33.11
C MET A 542 4.95 -12.04 -34.14
N LEU A 543 4.21 -12.86 -34.91
CA LEU A 543 4.78 -13.62 -36.02
C LEU A 543 5.01 -12.70 -37.21
N VAL A 544 6.19 -12.74 -37.80
CA VAL A 544 6.52 -11.88 -38.94
C VAL A 544 7.18 -12.66 -40.08
N SER A 545 7.24 -12.05 -41.25
CA SER A 545 8.11 -12.52 -42.34
C SER A 545 9.05 -11.42 -42.76
N CYS A 546 10.33 -11.62 -42.44
CA CYS A 546 11.40 -10.78 -42.94
C CYS A 546 11.80 -11.21 -44.36
N GLY A 547 12.45 -10.32 -45.07
CA GLY A 547 13.19 -10.59 -46.30
C GLY A 547 14.68 -10.78 -46.10
N GLN A 548 15.35 -11.38 -47.08
CA GLN A 548 16.83 -11.46 -47.09
C GLN A 548 17.46 -10.06 -47.00
N THR A 549 16.88 -9.11 -47.73
CA THR A 549 17.27 -7.69 -47.80
C THR A 549 16.78 -6.84 -46.64
N THR A 550 16.05 -7.41 -45.66
CA THR A 550 15.59 -6.65 -44.47
C THR A 550 16.81 -6.07 -43.76
N PRO A 551 16.85 -4.76 -43.48
CA PRO A 551 17.98 -4.15 -42.83
C PRO A 551 18.14 -4.66 -41.39
N THR A 552 19.36 -4.65 -40.86
CA THR A 552 19.67 -5.04 -39.47
C THR A 552 20.30 -3.86 -38.75
N GLY A 553 20.09 -3.72 -37.44
CA GLY A 553 20.55 -2.57 -36.67
C GLY A 553 19.41 -1.79 -36.00
N THR A 554 19.70 -0.56 -35.60
CA THR A 554 18.77 0.32 -34.87
C THR A 554 18.13 1.34 -35.80
N TYR A 555 16.80 1.44 -35.73
CA TYR A 555 15.94 2.31 -36.53
C TYR A 555 14.86 2.94 -35.63
N TYR A 556 14.02 3.79 -36.23
CA TYR A 556 12.92 4.46 -35.56
C TYR A 556 11.69 4.47 -36.46
N THR A 557 10.49 4.73 -35.92
CA THR A 557 9.25 4.74 -36.70
C THR A 557 8.80 6.17 -37.10
N PRO A 558 9.29 6.76 -38.21
CA PRO A 558 9.03 8.17 -38.52
C PRO A 558 7.64 8.47 -39.05
N ALA A 559 6.98 7.50 -39.69
CA ALA A 559 5.68 7.70 -40.33
C ALA A 559 4.83 6.43 -40.30
N ARG A 560 3.53 6.59 -40.50
CA ARG A 560 2.57 5.48 -40.62
C ARG A 560 1.49 5.81 -41.64
N TYR A 561 0.96 4.77 -42.30
CA TYR A 561 -0.03 4.87 -43.36
C TYR A 561 -1.10 3.80 -43.17
N ARG A 562 -2.38 4.21 -43.17
CA ARG A 562 -3.49 3.25 -43.07
C ARG A 562 -3.51 2.28 -44.24
N TRP A 563 -3.21 2.78 -45.44
CA TRP A 563 -3.06 2.04 -46.69
C TRP A 563 -1.83 2.56 -47.43
N LEU A 564 -1.05 1.66 -48.03
CA LEU A 564 0.07 2.04 -48.88
C LEU A 564 0.14 1.12 -50.10
N LYS A 565 0.31 1.70 -51.29
CA LYS A 565 0.56 0.94 -52.50
C LYS A 565 1.99 0.38 -52.45
N MET A 566 2.11 -0.92 -52.65
CA MET A 566 3.37 -1.66 -52.52
C MET A 566 3.94 -1.98 -53.90
N VAL A 567 5.19 -2.45 -53.93
CA VAL A 567 5.83 -2.96 -55.16
C VAL A 567 5.02 -4.13 -55.72
N GLY A 568 4.76 -4.12 -57.04
CA GLY A 568 3.97 -5.14 -57.72
C GLY A 568 2.47 -4.86 -57.79
N ASP A 569 2.07 -3.58 -57.70
CA ASP A 569 0.66 -3.12 -57.78
C ASP A 569 -0.28 -3.69 -56.71
N THR A 570 0.27 -4.16 -55.59
CA THR A 570 -0.47 -4.61 -54.40
C THR A 570 -0.65 -3.49 -53.38
N TRP A 571 -1.45 -3.72 -52.34
CA TRP A 571 -1.76 -2.77 -51.28
C TRP A 571 -1.53 -3.39 -49.91
N ALA A 572 -0.95 -2.65 -48.97
CA ALA A 572 -0.81 -3.10 -47.58
C ALA A 572 -1.54 -2.17 -46.60
N GLN A 573 -1.98 -2.74 -45.48
CA GLN A 573 -2.67 -2.06 -44.41
C GLN A 573 -1.75 -1.82 -43.21
N TRP A 574 -2.10 -0.82 -42.40
CA TRP A 574 -1.50 -0.55 -41.08
C TRP A 574 0.03 -0.46 -41.16
N CYS A 575 0.51 0.30 -42.15
CA CYS A 575 1.93 0.40 -42.46
C CYS A 575 2.60 1.34 -41.46
N THR A 576 3.72 0.93 -40.87
CA THR A 576 4.58 1.76 -40.02
C THR A 576 5.99 1.72 -40.59
N GLN A 577 6.53 2.89 -40.97
CA GLN A 577 7.85 3.01 -41.59
C GLN A 577 8.95 2.65 -40.59
N ILE A 578 10.01 2.01 -41.07
CA ILE A 578 11.22 1.68 -40.28
C ILE A 578 12.39 2.54 -40.78
N GLN A 579 12.68 2.49 -42.08
CA GLN A 579 13.70 3.31 -42.73
C GLN A 579 13.51 3.29 -44.24
N GLY A 580 13.59 4.44 -44.90
CA GLY A 580 13.43 4.52 -46.35
C GLY A 580 12.15 3.83 -46.80
N ASN A 581 12.26 2.82 -47.66
CA ASN A 581 11.10 2.08 -48.17
C ASN A 581 10.77 0.80 -47.37
N TYR A 582 11.42 0.56 -46.22
CA TYR A 582 11.17 -0.60 -45.38
C TYR A 582 10.14 -0.29 -44.30
N LEU A 583 9.12 -1.13 -44.20
CA LEU A 583 7.95 -0.94 -43.34
C LEU A 583 7.66 -2.21 -42.52
N PHE A 584 7.07 -2.03 -41.34
CA PHE A 584 6.13 -3.00 -40.81
C PHE A 584 4.80 -2.83 -41.54
N HIS A 585 4.21 -3.89 -42.06
CA HIS A 585 2.91 -3.80 -42.73
C HIS A 585 2.15 -5.12 -42.71
N SER A 586 0.83 -5.08 -42.93
CA SER A 586 0.03 -6.29 -43.10
C SER A 586 0.48 -7.10 -44.32
N VAL A 587 0.10 -8.37 -44.41
CA VAL A 587 0.18 -9.11 -45.67
C VAL A 587 -0.50 -8.30 -46.79
N PRO A 588 0.06 -8.26 -48.02
CA PRO A 588 -0.50 -7.50 -49.12
C PRO A 588 -1.87 -8.04 -49.57
N ASN A 589 -2.69 -7.13 -50.08
CA ASN A 589 -3.91 -7.38 -50.84
C ASN A 589 -3.66 -7.01 -52.30
N TRP A 590 -4.34 -7.67 -53.24
CA TRP A 590 -4.21 -7.36 -54.67
C TRP A 590 -4.78 -5.98 -55.00
N THR A 591 -5.89 -5.61 -54.37
CA THR A 591 -6.52 -4.29 -54.48
C THR A 591 -6.57 -3.60 -53.13
N ARG A 592 -6.98 -2.33 -53.12
CA ARG A 592 -7.22 -1.55 -51.88
C ARG A 592 -8.56 -1.97 -51.24
N ASP A 593 -8.71 -3.26 -50.97
CA ASP A 593 -9.90 -3.90 -50.39
C ASP A 593 -9.43 -4.96 -49.37
N ASN A 594 -10.11 -5.05 -48.22
CA ASN A 594 -9.85 -6.03 -47.18
C ASN A 594 -10.23 -7.47 -47.58
N PHE A 595 -11.02 -7.64 -48.64
CA PHE A 595 -11.50 -8.93 -49.15
C PHE A 595 -10.72 -9.45 -50.36
N ASP A 596 -9.51 -8.93 -50.59
CA ASP A 596 -8.65 -9.33 -51.72
C ASP A 596 -7.22 -9.68 -51.27
N LEU A 597 -7.11 -10.42 -50.17
CA LEU A 597 -5.86 -10.85 -49.54
C LEU A 597 -5.02 -11.77 -50.45
N GLU A 598 -3.72 -11.53 -50.50
CA GLU A 598 -2.76 -12.47 -51.08
C GLU A 598 -2.51 -13.66 -50.12
N VAL A 599 -3.43 -14.64 -50.12
CA VAL A 599 -3.38 -15.82 -49.23
C VAL A 599 -2.07 -16.58 -49.32
N GLY A 600 -1.46 -16.64 -50.51
CA GLY A 600 -0.17 -17.28 -50.72
C GLY A 600 0.93 -16.68 -49.84
N GLU A 601 0.93 -15.37 -49.65
CA GLU A 601 1.89 -14.67 -48.79
C GLU A 601 1.49 -14.75 -47.32
N PHE A 602 0.19 -14.72 -47.00
CA PHE A 602 -0.28 -14.93 -45.63
C PHE A 602 0.19 -16.28 -45.08
N ASN A 603 0.05 -17.33 -45.89
CA ASN A 603 0.50 -18.68 -45.57
C ASN A 603 2.02 -18.82 -45.42
N GLN A 604 2.77 -17.74 -45.56
CA GLN A 604 4.22 -17.73 -45.44
C GLN A 604 4.69 -16.89 -44.26
N LEU A 605 3.77 -16.29 -43.50
CA LEU A 605 4.10 -15.70 -42.21
C LEU A 605 4.90 -16.69 -41.35
N GLY A 606 6.04 -16.20 -40.84
CA GLY A 606 7.00 -17.00 -40.08
C GLY A 606 8.15 -17.57 -40.91
N THR A 607 8.19 -17.37 -42.24
CA THR A 607 9.29 -17.73 -43.15
C THR A 607 9.95 -16.48 -43.77
N THR A 608 11.18 -16.63 -44.26
CA THR A 608 11.92 -15.55 -44.94
C THR A 608 11.42 -15.40 -46.37
N ARG A 609 10.61 -14.37 -46.67
CA ARG A 609 9.94 -14.22 -47.97
C ARG A 609 9.77 -12.77 -48.47
N SER A 610 9.94 -11.78 -47.62
CA SER A 610 9.72 -10.37 -48.02
C SER A 610 10.86 -9.83 -48.90
N LEU A 611 10.61 -8.75 -49.65
CA LEU A 611 11.62 -8.00 -50.43
C LEU A 611 12.33 -6.92 -49.59
N GLY A 612 12.19 -6.99 -48.27
CA GLY A 612 12.94 -6.19 -47.28
C GLY A 612 12.07 -5.55 -46.21
N CYS A 613 10.77 -5.41 -46.44
CA CYS A 613 9.80 -5.06 -45.39
C CYS A 613 9.61 -6.21 -44.39
N ILE A 614 8.99 -5.92 -43.25
CA ILE A 614 8.59 -6.91 -42.24
C ILE A 614 7.07 -7.07 -42.32
N ARG A 615 6.62 -8.23 -42.80
CA ARG A 615 5.20 -8.54 -43.00
C ARG A 615 4.59 -9.15 -41.74
N LEU A 616 3.38 -8.75 -41.39
CA LEU A 616 2.61 -9.27 -40.26
C LEU A 616 1.16 -9.59 -40.68
N CYS A 617 0.42 -10.31 -39.84
CA CYS A 617 -1.04 -10.31 -39.97
C CYS A 617 -1.62 -8.92 -39.63
N CYS A 618 -2.83 -8.63 -40.08
CA CYS A 618 -3.48 -7.32 -39.90
C CYS A 618 -3.61 -6.94 -38.43
N ARG A 619 -3.97 -7.87 -37.54
CA ARG A 619 -4.05 -7.60 -36.09
C ARG A 619 -2.75 -7.05 -35.52
N ASP A 620 -1.64 -7.72 -35.84
CA ASP A 620 -0.33 -7.38 -35.26
C ASP A 620 0.24 -6.10 -35.88
N ALA A 621 0.07 -5.91 -37.21
CA ALA A 621 0.43 -4.66 -37.87
C ALA A 621 -0.38 -3.47 -37.31
N LYS A 622 -1.69 -3.65 -37.14
CA LYS A 622 -2.56 -2.63 -36.53
C LYS A 622 -2.16 -2.33 -35.09
N TRP A 623 -1.80 -3.36 -34.31
CA TRP A 623 -1.38 -3.13 -32.93
C TRP A 623 -0.16 -2.20 -32.86
N ILE A 624 0.85 -2.42 -33.71
CA ILE A 624 2.01 -1.51 -33.82
C ILE A 624 1.55 -0.12 -34.25
N TYR A 625 0.71 -0.03 -35.28
CA TYR A 625 0.19 1.23 -35.82
C TYR A 625 -0.53 2.08 -34.76
N ASP A 626 -1.35 1.45 -33.91
CA ASP A 626 -2.16 2.14 -32.91
C ASP A 626 -1.38 2.47 -31.63
N ASN A 627 -0.51 1.55 -31.17
CA ASN A 627 0.07 1.62 -29.81
C ASN A 627 1.50 2.15 -29.79
N CYS A 628 2.28 1.97 -30.86
CA CYS A 628 3.65 2.48 -30.91
C CYS A 628 3.65 3.94 -31.38
N GLN A 629 4.18 4.84 -30.55
CA GLN A 629 4.34 6.25 -30.90
C GLN A 629 5.29 6.40 -32.10
N LEU A 630 5.12 7.44 -32.91
CA LEU A 630 6.14 7.80 -33.90
C LEU A 630 7.46 8.10 -33.18
N GLY A 631 8.58 7.67 -33.77
CA GLY A 631 9.89 7.69 -33.13
C GLY A 631 10.13 6.51 -32.17
N THR A 632 9.25 5.50 -32.14
CA THR A 632 9.52 4.25 -31.41
C THR A 632 10.80 3.60 -31.94
N GLN A 633 11.72 3.28 -31.04
CA GLN A 633 12.97 2.61 -31.41
C GLN A 633 12.71 1.16 -31.82
N VAL A 634 13.34 0.76 -32.93
CA VAL A 634 13.26 -0.58 -33.51
C VAL A 634 14.67 -1.14 -33.63
N PHE A 635 14.92 -2.32 -33.06
CA PHE A 635 16.17 -3.06 -33.27
C PHE A 635 15.90 -4.33 -34.06
N ILE A 636 16.54 -4.47 -35.21
CA ILE A 636 16.44 -5.66 -36.05
C ILE A 636 17.74 -6.47 -35.89
N SER A 637 17.65 -7.56 -35.14
CA SER A 637 18.78 -8.42 -34.84
C SER A 637 19.16 -9.29 -36.03
N ALA A 638 20.45 -9.33 -36.36
CA ALA A 638 20.98 -10.18 -37.42
C ALA A 638 21.22 -11.63 -36.96
N ILE A 639 21.35 -11.85 -35.64
CA ILE A 639 21.89 -13.10 -35.08
C ILE A 639 20.97 -13.72 -34.03
N GLU A 640 20.17 -12.94 -33.31
CA GLU A 640 19.35 -13.49 -32.23
C GLU A 640 18.13 -14.21 -32.80
N THR A 641 17.86 -15.39 -32.25
CA THR A 641 16.78 -16.28 -32.69
C THR A 641 15.68 -16.45 -31.64
N SER A 642 15.87 -15.95 -30.42
CA SER A 642 14.93 -16.12 -29.33
C SER A 642 14.98 -14.96 -28.31
N GLY A 643 13.92 -14.87 -27.51
CA GLY A 643 13.72 -13.86 -26.48
C GLY A 643 12.80 -14.39 -25.38
N PRO A 644 12.35 -13.53 -24.44
CA PRO A 644 11.55 -13.93 -23.28
C PRO A 644 10.13 -14.39 -23.59
N LEU A 645 9.68 -14.21 -24.83
CA LEU A 645 8.41 -14.75 -25.33
C LEU A 645 8.72 -15.71 -26.49
N ALA A 646 8.02 -16.85 -26.48
CA ALA A 646 8.10 -17.82 -27.55
C ALA A 646 7.55 -17.25 -28.86
N LYS A 647 8.10 -17.72 -29.98
CA LYS A 647 7.57 -17.41 -31.32
C LYS A 647 6.12 -17.90 -31.42
N PRO A 648 5.15 -17.03 -31.79
CA PRO A 648 3.76 -17.45 -31.97
C PRO A 648 3.62 -18.46 -33.11
N THR A 649 2.66 -19.38 -32.99
CA THR A 649 2.26 -20.26 -34.09
C THR A 649 1.37 -19.48 -35.06
N GLY A 650 1.66 -19.57 -36.36
CA GLY A 650 0.84 -18.97 -37.41
C GLY A 650 -0.35 -19.84 -37.81
N ILE A 651 -1.40 -19.22 -38.35
CA ILE A 651 -2.53 -19.91 -38.95
C ILE A 651 -2.30 -20.08 -40.47
N LYS A 652 -2.94 -21.09 -41.08
CA LYS A 652 -2.91 -21.31 -42.54
C LYS A 652 -4.30 -21.20 -43.13
N LEU A 653 -4.44 -20.39 -44.16
CA LEU A 653 -5.68 -20.13 -44.88
C LEU A 653 -5.78 -21.06 -46.10
N PRO A 654 -6.98 -21.55 -46.44
CA PRO A 654 -7.19 -22.26 -47.70
C PRO A 654 -7.05 -21.30 -48.89
N SER A 655 -6.66 -21.82 -50.06
CA SER A 655 -6.37 -20.98 -51.24
C SER A 655 -7.55 -20.19 -51.79
N TRP A 656 -8.78 -20.58 -51.46
CA TRP A 656 -10.01 -19.86 -51.84
C TRP A 656 -10.32 -18.68 -50.92
N HIS A 657 -9.64 -18.56 -49.78
CA HIS A 657 -9.89 -17.48 -48.83
C HIS A 657 -9.47 -16.13 -49.44
N THR A 658 -10.07 -15.03 -48.99
CA THR A 658 -9.76 -13.72 -49.57
C THR A 658 -9.66 -12.59 -48.55
N TRP A 659 -9.79 -12.83 -47.24
CA TRP A 659 -9.60 -11.80 -46.21
C TRP A 659 -8.65 -12.29 -45.12
N ASP A 660 -8.02 -11.38 -44.39
CA ASP A 660 -7.23 -11.74 -43.22
C ASP A 660 -8.18 -11.95 -42.03
N PRO A 661 -8.27 -13.17 -41.45
CA PRO A 661 -9.20 -13.46 -40.36
C PRO A 661 -8.85 -12.71 -39.07
N THR A 662 -7.66 -12.11 -39.00
CA THR A 662 -7.20 -11.28 -37.88
C THR A 662 -7.46 -9.80 -38.11
N ASP A 663 -7.88 -9.38 -39.31
CA ASP A 663 -8.13 -7.96 -39.63
C ASP A 663 -9.26 -7.40 -38.76
N PRO A 664 -8.99 -6.43 -37.87
CA PRO A 664 -10.03 -5.87 -37.01
C PRO A 664 -11.14 -5.12 -37.78
N THR A 665 -10.92 -4.83 -39.07
CA THR A 665 -11.92 -4.21 -39.96
C THR A 665 -12.67 -5.22 -40.82
N ALA A 666 -12.30 -6.51 -40.78
CA ALA A 666 -12.97 -7.59 -41.52
C ALA A 666 -13.20 -8.88 -40.69
N TYR A 667 -12.92 -8.89 -39.39
CA TYR A 667 -13.02 -10.09 -38.54
C TYR A 667 -14.44 -10.70 -38.50
N TYR A 668 -15.48 -9.88 -38.68
CA TYR A 668 -16.87 -10.33 -38.77
C TYR A 668 -17.11 -11.24 -39.99
N ALA A 669 -16.30 -11.12 -41.04
CA ALA A 669 -16.43 -11.92 -42.26
C ALA A 669 -16.25 -13.41 -41.96
N CYS A 670 -15.37 -13.75 -41.01
CA CYS A 670 -15.22 -15.12 -40.55
C CYS A 670 -16.49 -15.68 -39.92
N GLN A 671 -17.23 -14.87 -39.16
CA GLN A 671 -18.47 -15.30 -38.52
C GLN A 671 -19.59 -15.47 -39.55
N GLN A 672 -19.62 -14.62 -40.59
CA GLN A 672 -20.67 -14.63 -41.60
C GLN A 672 -20.44 -15.64 -42.74
N ARG A 673 -19.20 -15.84 -43.14
CA ARG A 673 -18.81 -16.61 -44.33
C ARG A 673 -18.03 -17.88 -44.01
N GLY A 674 -17.74 -18.11 -42.73
CA GLY A 674 -16.82 -19.14 -42.27
C GLY A 674 -15.36 -18.73 -42.45
N CYS A 675 -14.52 -19.05 -41.47
CA CYS A 675 -13.09 -19.03 -41.60
C CYS A 675 -12.55 -20.40 -41.27
N HIS A 676 -11.75 -20.94 -42.19
CA HIS A 676 -11.19 -22.29 -42.16
C HIS A 676 -12.24 -23.39 -42.31
#